data_AF-A0A3C0VBD3-F1
#
_entry.id   AF-A0A3C0VBD3-F1
#
_cell.length_a   1.000
_cell.length_b   1.000
_cell.length_c   1.000
_cell.angle_alpha   90.00
_cell.angle_beta   90.00
_cell.angle_gamma   90.00
#
_symmetry.space_group_name_H-M   'P 1'
#
loop_
_entity.id
_entity.type
_entity.pdbx_description
1 polymer ?
#
loop_
_entity_poly.entity_id
_entity_poly.type
_entity_poly.pdbx_seq_one_letter_code
_entity_poly.pdbx_strand_id
1 'polypeptide(L)'
;MVRGLASLVCAASAASAPVRAAAADDASSIRPYEKNPRYWQHKGRPVMLLGGSKDDSLFQIPDIEEHLDAIKAAGGNYVRNTMSDRPDKGFEVYPFTRLPGGKYDLDQWNDEYWNRFRKFLALAAERTIIVQIEVWDRFDHSGDNWEAHPYNPKNNVNYSYAEAGFAEHYPDHPGANKQPFFFTTPAQRNNTVLLPRQQRFVDMMLACSLPHDHVLYCMDNETSGEEAWGAYWAGYIRERAAAAGRRVCVTEMWDDWDLKSAVHRRTFDRPERYDFADVSQNNHQRGQTHWDNFQWARRRIAERPRPINTVKTYGADGGRFGNTRDGIERWWRHLIGGAASVRFHRPDSGEGLSAAAAASIRAARALERHIAWWELEPANELLADRAPNEAYLAAAPGRMYALFFPDGGEVGLDLSGHAGAFDLAWIDIGKGERAGSARIRGGGTARIAAPAKGFWAAAIVRPPEAATGMRGPLRVHPSNPRYFTDDSGRAILLGGAHTWNNLADMTGAAAAPFDYDAYLAWMRSHGHNFARLWRWELLNWNTEANREKDAQILSVGPHPWVRTGPGAAIDGKPRFDLARFDEAYFARLGARVEAAREHGVYLAVMLFEGWGMQFSPEAWKHHPFHPANNVNGLQGAPDKDAKGLEVFTLANPAVLAVQEAYVRKVADTVNAFDNVLYEISNENHPDSTAWQYRMIRLIKEHERTRPKQHPVGMTFQYKGGANKTLFESPADWISPNPDGGYRDDPPAADGSKIIVNDTDHLWGIGGNTAWVWKSFLRGHHVLFMDPYDGKVLSGSRDLRWAEPVRASIGAVLALAGRLDLAAMTPAPELASSRYCLCERGREYVIFVPGGKNITVDLAGAAGEFAVVWVDPVTGTARTAPAVRGGSSTEFTLPSAKGDAVLHLSLAR
;
A
#
# COMPACT_ATOMS: atom_id res chain seq x y z
N MET A 1 43.70 71.74 17.08
CA MET A 1 42.39 72.19 17.61
C MET A 1 41.31 71.26 17.08
N VAL A 2 40.41 70.84 17.97
CA VAL A 2 39.59 69.63 17.93
C VAL A 2 38.57 69.64 16.78
N ARG A 3 38.48 68.53 16.03
CA ARG A 3 37.47 68.30 14.98
C ARG A 3 36.15 67.88 15.63
N GLY A 4 35.10 68.65 15.39
CA GLY A 4 33.72 68.30 15.76
C GLY A 4 33.02 67.50 14.67
N LEU A 5 32.30 66.45 15.05
CA LEU A 5 31.23 65.85 14.26
C LEU A 5 29.93 66.04 15.04
N ALA A 6 28.99 66.76 14.45
CA ALA A 6 27.65 67.00 14.98
C ALA A 6 26.69 65.92 14.47
N SER A 7 25.98 65.32 15.41
CA SER A 7 24.88 64.37 15.22
C SER A 7 23.67 65.03 14.56
N LEU A 8 23.01 64.33 13.63
CA LEU A 8 21.64 64.64 13.24
C LEU A 8 20.78 63.37 13.13
N VAL A 9 19.60 63.49 13.72
CA VAL A 9 18.49 62.54 13.83
C VAL A 9 17.92 62.20 12.45
N CYS A 10 17.57 60.92 12.21
CA CYS A 10 16.64 60.53 11.15
C CYS A 10 15.76 59.36 11.61
N ALA A 11 14.45 59.55 11.44
CA ALA A 11 13.39 58.62 11.75
C ALA A 11 13.46 57.35 10.89
N ALA A 12 13.36 56.18 11.52
CA ALA A 12 13.29 54.90 10.83
C ALA A 12 11.82 54.53 10.57
N SER A 13 11.42 54.53 9.30
CA SER A 13 10.21 53.89 8.81
C SER A 13 10.48 52.38 8.66
N ALA A 14 9.64 51.57 9.30
CA ALA A 14 9.69 50.11 9.18
C ALA A 14 8.99 49.69 7.88
N ALA A 15 9.78 49.41 6.84
CA ALA A 15 9.33 48.70 5.66
C ALA A 15 9.76 47.22 5.77
N SER A 16 8.78 46.32 5.84
CA SER A 16 8.93 44.88 5.83
C SER A 16 9.54 44.38 4.51
N ALA A 17 10.73 43.79 4.55
CA ALA A 17 11.29 43.04 3.44
C ALA A 17 10.76 41.59 3.44
N PRO A 18 10.53 40.96 2.27
CA PRO A 18 10.04 39.59 2.20
C PRO A 18 11.21 38.63 2.48
N VAL A 19 11.06 37.77 3.48
CA VAL A 19 11.98 36.65 3.72
C VAL A 19 11.80 35.64 2.60
N ARG A 20 12.77 35.60 1.67
CA ARG A 20 12.89 34.54 0.67
C ARG A 20 14.25 33.86 0.83
N ALA A 21 14.25 32.76 1.57
CA ALA A 21 15.20 31.66 1.42
C ALA A 21 14.42 30.38 1.73
N ALA A 22 13.94 29.71 0.68
CA ALA A 22 13.30 28.40 0.79
C ALA A 22 14.40 27.39 1.11
N ALA A 23 14.42 26.88 2.34
CA ALA A 23 15.12 25.65 2.67
C ALA A 23 14.55 24.51 1.81
N ALA A 24 15.41 23.59 1.34
CA ALA A 24 14.97 22.42 0.60
C ALA A 24 13.93 21.66 1.45
N ASP A 25 12.70 21.53 0.93
CA ASP A 25 11.64 20.75 1.58
C ASP A 25 12.16 19.33 1.84
N ASP A 26 12.20 18.92 3.10
CA ASP A 26 12.38 17.53 3.45
C ASP A 26 11.18 16.76 2.91
N ALA A 27 11.32 16.18 1.72
CA ALA A 27 10.25 15.46 1.02
C ALA A 27 9.67 14.30 1.87
N SER A 28 10.36 13.88 2.93
CA SER A 28 9.94 12.81 3.82
C SER A 28 8.89 13.21 4.87
N SER A 29 8.86 14.47 5.32
CA SER A 29 8.09 14.88 6.50
C SER A 29 6.57 14.90 6.31
N ILE A 30 5.84 14.65 7.40
CA ILE A 30 4.38 14.79 7.47
C ILE A 30 4.00 16.25 7.23
N ARG A 31 3.16 16.50 6.22
CA ARG A 31 2.71 17.85 5.84
C ARG A 31 1.38 17.80 5.09
N PRO A 32 0.67 18.93 4.92
CA PRO A 32 -0.52 18.98 4.07
C PRO A 32 -0.21 18.48 2.65
N TYR A 33 -1.12 17.69 2.07
CA TYR A 33 -0.95 17.09 0.75
C TYR A 33 -1.02 18.15 -0.35
N GLU A 34 0.00 18.19 -1.21
CA GLU A 34 0.18 19.26 -2.19
C GLU A 34 -0.98 19.35 -3.21
N LYS A 35 -1.59 18.22 -3.60
CA LYS A 35 -2.72 18.23 -4.56
C LYS A 35 -4.07 18.48 -3.91
N ASN A 36 -4.23 18.14 -2.63
CA ASN A 36 -5.41 18.44 -1.85
C ASN A 36 -5.01 18.75 -0.39
N PRO A 37 -4.80 20.02 -0.04
CA PRO A 37 -4.31 20.43 1.27
C PRO A 37 -5.22 20.04 2.45
N ARG A 38 -6.45 19.57 2.20
CA ARG A 38 -7.35 19.06 3.24
C ARG A 38 -6.88 17.75 3.86
N TYR A 39 -5.93 17.05 3.23
CA TYR A 39 -5.41 15.77 3.69
C TYR A 39 -3.91 15.86 3.97
N TRP A 40 -3.37 14.83 4.62
CA TRP A 40 -1.94 14.73 4.92
C TRP A 40 -1.19 14.00 3.79
N GLN A 41 0.11 14.28 3.68
CA GLN A 41 1.08 13.45 2.99
C GLN A 41 2.28 13.14 3.89
N HIS A 42 2.85 11.96 3.75
CA HIS A 42 4.09 11.55 4.41
C HIS A 42 4.93 10.81 3.36
N LYS A 43 6.24 11.09 3.29
CA LYS A 43 7.14 10.52 2.28
C LYS A 43 6.63 10.68 0.83
N GLY A 44 6.09 11.87 0.54
CA GLY A 44 5.59 12.26 -0.78
C GLY A 44 4.27 11.58 -1.22
N ARG A 45 3.61 10.81 -0.34
CA ARG A 45 2.35 10.13 -0.66
C ARG A 45 1.21 10.61 0.23
N PRO A 46 -0.01 10.83 -0.31
CA PRO A 46 -1.16 11.16 0.51
C PRO A 46 -1.44 10.03 1.50
N VAL A 47 -1.90 10.38 2.70
CA VAL A 47 -2.13 9.43 3.79
C VAL A 47 -3.34 9.83 4.63
N MET A 48 -4.22 8.86 4.90
CA MET A 48 -5.29 8.99 5.88
C MET A 48 -4.80 8.50 7.26
N LEU A 49 -4.92 9.36 8.27
CA LEU A 49 -4.45 9.09 9.63
C LEU A 49 -5.55 8.47 10.48
N LEU A 50 -5.42 7.18 10.81
CA LEU A 50 -6.41 6.41 11.57
C LEU A 50 -5.76 5.85 12.84
N GLY A 51 -6.46 5.90 13.97
CA GLY A 51 -5.92 5.29 15.18
C GLY A 51 -6.81 5.28 16.41
N GLY A 52 -6.16 4.98 17.53
CA GLY A 52 -6.70 4.97 18.88
C GLY A 52 -5.53 4.92 19.86
N SER A 53 -5.73 5.32 21.11
CA SER A 53 -4.75 5.02 22.16
C SER A 53 -5.44 4.76 23.48
N LYS A 54 -4.87 3.89 24.31
CA LYS A 54 -5.43 3.52 25.62
C LYS A 54 -5.06 4.48 26.75
N ASP A 55 -4.15 5.41 26.49
CA ASP A 55 -3.67 6.39 27.45
C ASP A 55 -3.41 7.75 26.77
N ASP A 56 -3.21 8.82 27.55
CA ASP A 56 -2.88 10.16 27.07
C ASP A 56 -1.38 10.44 27.13
N SER A 57 -0.72 10.12 28.24
CA SER A 57 0.74 10.10 28.38
C SER A 57 1.34 8.82 27.77
N LEU A 58 0.99 8.59 26.50
CA LEU A 58 1.15 7.29 25.85
C LEU A 58 2.60 6.78 25.89
N PHE A 59 3.59 7.66 25.76
CA PHE A 59 5.00 7.27 25.79
C PHE A 59 5.47 6.66 27.13
N GLN A 60 4.71 6.82 28.22
CA GLN A 60 5.09 6.33 29.55
C GLN A 60 4.56 4.94 29.87
N ILE A 61 3.60 4.41 29.09
CA ILE A 61 2.99 3.12 29.40
C ILE A 61 4.03 2.00 29.34
N PRO A 62 3.98 1.01 30.25
CA PRO A 62 4.96 -0.09 30.27
C PRO A 62 4.99 -0.95 29.00
N ASP A 63 3.86 -1.07 28.31
CA ASP A 63 3.63 -1.95 27.15
C ASP A 63 3.39 -1.15 25.85
N ILE A 64 4.22 -0.10 25.66
CA ILE A 64 4.11 0.82 24.53
C ILE A 64 4.37 0.12 23.19
N GLU A 65 5.26 -0.85 23.16
CA GLU A 65 5.63 -1.56 21.93
C GLU A 65 4.46 -2.43 21.45
N GLU A 66 3.87 -3.22 22.36
CA GLU A 66 2.69 -4.04 22.11
C GLU A 66 1.49 -3.19 21.69
N HIS A 67 1.34 -2.01 22.27
CA HIS A 67 0.28 -1.10 21.89
C HIS A 67 0.45 -0.57 20.46
N LEU A 68 1.67 -0.17 20.07
CA LEU A 68 1.96 0.28 18.72
C LEU A 68 1.87 -0.85 17.69
N ASP A 69 2.25 -2.08 18.05
CA ASP A 69 2.04 -3.27 17.25
C ASP A 69 0.56 -3.55 17.02
N ALA A 70 -0.27 -3.43 18.06
CA ALA A 70 -1.71 -3.59 17.93
C ALA A 70 -2.34 -2.51 17.02
N ILE A 71 -1.88 -1.26 17.11
CA ILE A 71 -2.30 -0.19 16.18
C ILE A 71 -1.97 -0.57 14.75
N LYS A 72 -0.72 -1.00 14.51
CA LYS A 72 -0.25 -1.39 13.19
C LYS A 72 -1.03 -2.58 12.63
N ALA A 73 -1.27 -3.60 13.46
CA ALA A 73 -2.03 -4.80 13.09
C ALA A 73 -3.48 -4.50 12.73
N ALA A 74 -4.10 -3.47 13.34
CA ALA A 74 -5.43 -3.00 12.96
C ALA A 74 -5.44 -2.19 11.65
N GLY A 75 -4.27 -1.86 11.08
CA GLY A 75 -4.13 -0.94 9.94
C GLY A 75 -4.05 0.54 10.33
N GLY A 76 -3.91 0.83 11.63
CA GLY A 76 -3.73 2.18 12.16
C GLY A 76 -2.32 2.71 11.93
N ASN A 77 -2.20 4.04 11.91
CA ASN A 77 -0.96 4.76 11.64
C ASN A 77 -0.89 6.11 12.35
N TYR A 78 -1.67 6.31 13.41
CA TYR A 78 -1.78 7.60 14.08
C TYR A 78 -2.04 7.45 15.57
N VAL A 79 -1.28 8.16 16.39
CA VAL A 79 -1.46 8.19 17.85
C VAL A 79 -1.37 9.62 18.40
N ARG A 80 -2.07 9.82 19.51
CA ARG A 80 -1.95 11.00 20.37
C ARG A 80 -0.93 10.74 21.47
N ASN A 81 -0.11 11.73 21.79
CA ASN A 81 0.75 11.71 22.96
C ASN A 81 0.73 13.08 23.64
N THR A 82 0.14 13.17 24.83
CA THR A 82 0.23 14.35 25.66
C THR A 82 1.52 14.28 26.47
N MET A 83 2.28 15.38 26.56
CA MET A 83 3.48 15.45 27.42
C MET A 83 3.13 15.49 28.92
N SER A 84 1.89 15.16 29.28
CA SER A 84 1.39 15.10 30.65
C SER A 84 2.22 14.12 31.47
N ASP A 85 2.50 14.50 32.71
CA ASP A 85 3.31 13.74 33.66
C ASP A 85 2.53 13.39 34.94
N ARG A 86 1.19 13.40 34.85
CA ARG A 86 0.29 13.05 35.96
C ARG A 86 0.53 11.62 36.44
N PRO A 87 0.75 11.42 37.76
CA PRO A 87 0.91 10.08 38.33
C PRO A 87 -0.44 9.46 38.68
N ASP A 88 -1.28 9.12 37.68
CA ASP A 88 -2.63 8.58 37.89
C ASP A 88 -2.75 7.06 37.68
N LYS A 89 -1.79 6.41 37.01
CA LYS A 89 -1.75 4.93 36.88
C LYS A 89 -0.58 4.27 37.63
N GLY A 90 0.35 5.06 38.16
CA GLY A 90 1.44 4.60 39.01
C GLY A 90 2.69 4.14 38.26
N PHE A 91 2.75 4.29 36.95
CA PHE A 91 3.95 4.04 36.14
C PHE A 91 4.65 5.33 35.69
N GLU A 92 3.99 6.47 35.85
CA GLU A 92 4.44 7.77 35.37
C GLU A 92 5.58 8.30 36.24
N VAL A 93 6.51 8.97 35.59
CA VAL A 93 7.59 9.69 36.25
C VAL A 93 7.56 11.14 35.77
N TYR A 94 8.03 12.05 36.62
CA TYR A 94 8.18 13.45 36.26
C TYR A 94 9.45 13.67 35.41
N PRO A 95 9.51 14.72 34.57
CA PRO A 95 10.65 15.00 33.71
C PRO A 95 11.89 15.53 34.44
N PHE A 96 11.79 15.82 35.74
CA PHE A 96 12.84 16.44 36.54
C PHE A 96 13.41 15.50 37.60
N THR A 97 14.69 15.66 37.92
CA THR A 97 15.37 14.85 38.94
C THR A 97 14.77 15.09 40.31
N ARG A 98 14.41 14.00 41.01
CA ARG A 98 14.04 14.04 42.43
C ARG A 98 15.29 13.89 43.30
N LEU A 99 15.55 14.87 44.16
CA LEU A 99 16.69 14.90 45.07
C LEU A 99 16.46 13.99 46.29
N PRO A 100 17.52 13.59 47.04
CA PRO A 100 17.38 12.76 48.24
C PRO A 100 16.42 13.31 49.31
N GLY A 101 16.22 14.63 49.37
CA GLY A 101 15.27 15.30 50.25
C GLY A 101 13.80 15.27 49.78
N GLY A 102 13.50 14.55 48.69
CA GLY A 102 12.15 14.36 48.16
C GLY A 102 11.64 15.48 47.23
N LYS A 103 12.31 16.64 47.21
CA LYS A 103 12.04 17.75 46.28
C LYS A 103 12.69 17.53 44.91
N TYR A 104 12.17 18.20 43.89
CA TYR A 104 12.69 18.21 42.53
C TYR A 104 13.67 19.36 42.29
N ASP A 105 14.66 19.13 41.43
CA ASP A 105 15.45 20.19 40.80
C ASP A 105 15.02 20.33 39.34
N LEU A 106 14.29 21.41 39.04
CA LEU A 106 13.76 21.70 37.71
C LEU A 106 14.86 22.05 36.68
N ASP A 107 16.10 22.27 37.12
CA ASP A 107 17.26 22.52 36.29
C ASP A 107 18.04 21.22 35.98
N GLN A 108 17.57 20.06 36.46
CA GLN A 108 18.12 18.71 36.17
C GLN A 108 17.05 17.78 35.60
N TRP A 109 17.42 16.99 34.59
CA TRP A 109 16.49 16.08 33.92
C TRP A 109 16.44 14.70 34.57
N ASN A 110 15.23 14.14 34.64
CA ASN A 110 15.04 12.72 34.84
C ASN A 110 15.30 11.98 33.51
N ASP A 111 16.43 11.29 33.40
CA ASP A 111 16.80 10.55 32.19
C ASP A 111 15.77 9.46 31.83
N GLU A 112 15.08 8.87 32.81
CA GLU A 112 14.07 7.85 32.56
C GLU A 112 12.92 8.38 31.70
N TYR A 113 12.37 9.54 32.06
CA TYR A 113 11.28 10.19 31.32
C TYR A 113 11.64 10.40 29.84
N TRP A 114 12.81 11.01 29.60
CA TRP A 114 13.25 11.35 28.24
C TRP A 114 13.71 10.12 27.45
N ASN A 115 14.24 9.08 28.11
CA ASN A 115 14.55 7.81 27.47
C ASN A 115 13.27 7.10 27.01
N ARG A 116 12.21 7.09 27.82
CA ARG A 116 10.89 6.56 27.44
C ARG A 116 10.34 7.32 26.23
N PHE A 117 10.43 8.66 26.23
CA PHE A 117 9.95 9.47 25.13
C PHE A 117 10.70 9.22 23.81
N ARG A 118 12.04 9.16 23.86
CA ARG A 118 12.87 8.82 22.69
C ARG A 118 12.57 7.40 22.17
N LYS A 119 12.41 6.42 23.07
CA LYS A 119 12.03 5.05 22.70
C LYS A 119 10.69 5.03 21.97
N PHE A 120 9.68 5.72 22.50
CA PHE A 120 8.37 5.81 21.88
C PHE A 120 8.42 6.39 20.46
N LEU A 121 9.13 7.50 20.26
CA LEU A 121 9.25 8.13 18.94
C LEU A 121 9.95 7.22 17.92
N ALA A 122 10.99 6.49 18.34
CA ALA A 122 11.67 5.50 17.52
C ALA A 122 10.76 4.32 17.15
N LEU A 123 10.08 3.72 18.12
CA LEU A 123 9.14 2.62 17.90
C LEU A 123 7.98 3.01 16.97
N ALA A 124 7.47 4.25 17.09
CA ALA A 124 6.46 4.78 16.19
C ALA A 124 7.01 4.92 14.76
N ALA A 125 8.26 5.39 14.59
CA ALA A 125 8.92 5.52 13.30
C ALA A 125 9.04 4.18 12.56
N GLU A 126 9.49 3.14 13.28
CA GLU A 126 9.65 1.76 12.77
C GLU A 126 8.35 1.22 12.19
N ARG A 127 7.22 1.60 12.78
CA ARG A 127 5.87 1.15 12.38
C ARG A 127 5.19 2.11 11.39
N THR A 128 5.84 3.22 11.06
CA THR A 128 5.28 4.31 10.23
C THR A 128 3.99 4.88 10.85
N ILE A 129 4.04 5.13 12.16
CA ILE A 129 2.95 5.73 12.94
C ILE A 129 3.25 7.22 13.14
N ILE A 130 2.32 8.08 12.73
CA ILE A 130 2.39 9.53 12.98
C ILE A 130 2.01 9.81 14.43
N VAL A 131 2.79 10.66 15.10
CA VAL A 131 2.55 11.08 16.49
C VAL A 131 2.09 12.53 16.51
N GLN A 132 0.91 12.81 17.07
CA GLN A 132 0.52 14.17 17.44
C GLN A 132 0.84 14.40 18.92
N ILE A 133 1.81 15.28 19.17
CA ILE A 133 2.22 15.69 20.50
C ILE A 133 1.34 16.85 20.96
N GLU A 134 0.77 16.73 22.15
CA GLU A 134 0.21 17.87 22.89
C GLU A 134 1.25 18.34 23.90
N VAL A 135 1.70 19.58 23.76
CA VAL A 135 2.87 20.10 24.49
C VAL A 135 2.55 20.35 25.96
N TRP A 136 1.37 20.91 26.24
CA TRP A 136 0.93 21.23 27.60
C TRP A 136 -0.43 20.64 27.92
N ASP A 137 -0.61 20.17 29.16
CA ASP A 137 -1.91 19.76 29.68
C ASP A 137 -2.24 20.51 30.97
N ARG A 138 -3.24 21.37 30.89
CA ARG A 138 -3.67 22.18 32.04
C ARG A 138 -4.27 21.40 33.18
N PHE A 139 -4.72 20.17 32.92
CA PHE A 139 -5.23 19.29 33.96
C PHE A 139 -4.12 18.77 34.89
N ASP A 140 -2.85 18.95 34.53
CA ASP A 140 -1.69 18.59 35.36
C ASP A 140 -1.44 19.62 36.47
N HIS A 141 -1.93 20.85 36.27
CA HIS A 141 -1.59 22.00 37.09
C HIS A 141 -2.77 22.53 37.92
N SER A 142 -3.81 21.75 38.18
CA SER A 142 -4.91 22.14 39.09
C SER A 142 -5.38 20.97 39.94
N GLY A 143 -6.16 21.25 40.98
CA GLY A 143 -6.66 20.24 41.92
C GLY A 143 -5.54 19.43 42.57
N ASP A 144 -5.80 18.15 42.84
CA ASP A 144 -4.84 17.24 43.49
C ASP A 144 -3.56 17.05 42.67
N ASN A 145 -3.63 17.17 41.34
CA ASN A 145 -2.45 17.03 40.48
C ASN A 145 -1.44 18.15 40.75
N TRP A 146 -1.89 19.38 41.01
CA TRP A 146 -1.01 20.50 41.36
C TRP A 146 -0.27 20.27 42.67
N GLU A 147 -0.89 19.58 43.63
CA GLU A 147 -0.31 19.37 44.94
C GLU A 147 0.93 18.46 44.89
N ALA A 148 0.98 17.51 43.97
CA ALA A 148 2.16 16.65 43.78
C ALA A 148 3.17 17.19 42.75
N HIS A 149 2.76 18.17 41.94
CA HIS A 149 3.48 18.58 40.74
C HIS A 149 4.87 19.20 41.05
N PRO A 150 5.92 18.92 40.26
CA PRO A 150 7.27 19.49 40.45
C PRO A 150 7.31 21.01 40.36
N TYR A 151 6.51 21.62 39.48
CA TYR A 151 6.44 23.09 39.38
C TYR A 151 5.78 23.77 40.59
N ASN A 152 5.15 23.01 41.48
CA ASN A 152 4.68 23.56 42.74
C ASN A 152 5.90 23.89 43.64
N PRO A 153 6.10 25.16 44.06
CA PRO A 153 7.24 25.57 44.90
C PRO A 153 7.46 24.76 46.18
N LYS A 154 6.42 24.12 46.74
CA LYS A 154 6.63 23.22 47.90
C LYS A 154 7.44 21.98 47.52
N ASN A 155 7.37 21.55 46.26
CA ASN A 155 7.97 20.32 45.74
C ASN A 155 9.31 20.55 45.05
N ASN A 156 9.77 21.78 44.81
CA ASN A 156 11.06 22.04 44.18
C ASN A 156 12.00 22.97 44.98
N VAL A 157 13.23 23.10 44.50
CA VAL A 157 14.29 23.94 45.11
C VAL A 157 14.60 25.21 44.32
N ASN A 158 13.92 25.44 43.19
CA ASN A 158 14.35 26.39 42.17
C ASN A 158 13.76 27.79 42.36
N TYR A 159 12.61 27.92 43.03
CA TYR A 159 11.95 29.20 43.32
C TYR A 159 10.90 29.06 44.42
N SER A 160 10.53 30.19 45.02
CA SER A 160 9.40 30.34 45.95
C SER A 160 8.09 30.67 45.23
N TYR A 161 6.96 30.56 45.96
CA TYR A 161 5.64 31.00 45.48
C TYR A 161 5.61 32.46 45.04
N ALA A 162 6.25 33.35 45.81
CA ALA A 162 6.31 34.78 45.51
C ALA A 162 7.07 35.07 44.21
N GLU A 163 8.22 34.41 44.01
CA GLU A 163 9.03 34.57 42.79
C GLU A 163 8.32 34.03 41.55
N ALA A 164 7.68 32.86 41.66
CA ALA A 164 6.94 32.25 40.56
C ALA A 164 5.58 32.92 40.29
N GLY A 165 5.06 33.71 41.23
CA GLY A 165 3.72 34.27 41.16
C GLY A 165 2.62 33.22 41.27
N PHE A 166 2.86 32.14 42.04
CA PHE A 166 1.90 31.08 42.28
C PHE A 166 1.21 31.23 43.64
N ALA A 167 -0.08 30.89 43.70
CA ALA A 167 -0.75 30.49 44.93
C ALA A 167 -0.34 29.06 45.33
N GLU A 168 -0.52 28.75 46.62
CA GLU A 168 -0.26 27.41 47.14
C GLU A 168 -1.18 26.35 46.53
N HIS A 169 -2.46 26.69 46.34
CA HIS A 169 -3.51 25.80 45.88
C HIS A 169 -4.29 26.37 44.70
N TYR A 170 -4.74 25.48 43.81
CA TYR A 170 -5.63 25.80 42.70
C TYR A 170 -6.78 24.78 42.62
N PRO A 171 -7.79 24.89 43.50
CA PRO A 171 -8.86 23.89 43.62
C PRO A 171 -9.89 23.94 42.48
N ASP A 172 -9.94 25.05 41.74
CA ASP A 172 -10.91 25.22 40.66
C ASP A 172 -10.59 24.33 39.46
N HIS A 173 -11.62 23.91 38.73
CA HIS A 173 -11.47 23.15 37.49
C HIS A 173 -10.54 23.88 36.51
N PRO A 174 -9.62 23.19 35.80
CA PRO A 174 -8.67 23.83 34.87
C PRO A 174 -9.32 24.77 33.86
N GLY A 175 -10.54 24.44 33.41
CA GLY A 175 -11.40 25.28 32.56
C GLY A 175 -11.63 26.72 33.04
N ALA A 176 -11.53 26.98 34.34
CA ALA A 176 -11.66 28.31 34.93
C ALA A 176 -10.50 29.25 34.56
N ASN A 177 -9.42 28.72 33.98
CA ASN A 177 -8.29 29.48 33.44
C ASN A 177 -7.63 30.43 34.45
N LYS A 178 -7.44 29.98 35.70
CA LYS A 178 -6.86 30.79 36.79
C LYS A 178 -5.37 30.55 37.04
N GLN A 179 -4.84 29.41 36.61
CA GLN A 179 -3.47 28.96 36.90
C GLN A 179 -2.43 29.82 36.13
N PRO A 180 -1.57 30.62 36.80
CA PRO A 180 -0.58 31.49 36.16
C PRO A 180 0.43 30.80 35.24
N PHE A 181 0.59 29.48 35.34
CA PHE A 181 1.47 28.68 34.46
C PHE A 181 1.18 28.91 32.97
N PHE A 182 -0.08 29.17 32.60
CA PHE A 182 -0.55 29.39 31.23
C PHE A 182 -0.58 30.87 30.79
N PHE A 183 0.08 31.75 31.56
CA PHE A 183 0.10 33.20 31.32
C PHE A 183 1.52 33.78 31.36
N THR A 184 2.55 32.96 31.19
CA THR A 184 3.95 33.35 31.44
C THR A 184 4.58 34.13 30.30
N THR A 185 3.99 34.10 29.10
CA THR A 185 4.58 34.67 27.88
C THR A 185 4.75 36.20 27.96
N PRO A 186 5.63 36.81 27.16
CA PRO A 186 5.88 38.26 27.19
C PRO A 186 4.65 39.12 26.87
N ALA A 187 3.72 38.59 26.06
CA ALA A 187 2.47 39.26 25.71
C ALA A 187 1.36 39.10 26.76
N GLN A 188 1.64 38.38 27.85
CA GLN A 188 0.72 38.12 28.96
C GLN A 188 1.30 38.70 30.26
N ARG A 189 1.65 37.86 31.25
CA ARG A 189 2.21 38.32 32.53
C ARG A 189 3.72 38.49 32.52
N ASN A 190 4.38 38.14 31.40
CA ASN A 190 5.83 38.23 31.24
C ASN A 190 6.60 37.64 32.44
N ASN A 191 6.28 36.40 32.79
CA ASN A 191 6.85 35.74 33.96
C ASN A 191 8.27 35.25 33.65
N THR A 192 9.26 36.03 34.07
CA THR A 192 10.69 35.78 33.82
C THR A 192 11.28 34.64 34.65
N VAL A 193 10.53 34.11 35.63
CA VAL A 193 10.97 32.97 36.47
C VAL A 193 10.56 31.63 35.85
N LEU A 194 9.32 31.54 35.36
CA LEU A 194 8.74 30.29 34.85
C LEU A 194 8.98 30.08 33.36
N LEU A 195 8.88 31.14 32.55
CA LEU A 195 8.98 31.03 31.09
C LEU A 195 10.31 30.38 30.64
N PRO A 196 11.49 30.75 31.19
CA PRO A 196 12.75 30.09 30.80
C PRO A 196 12.77 28.58 31.09
N ARG A 197 12.08 28.14 32.14
CA ARG A 197 12.00 26.71 32.49
C ARG A 197 11.02 25.96 31.59
N GLN A 198 9.92 26.59 31.23
CA GLN A 198 9.00 26.05 30.22
C GLN A 198 9.67 25.95 28.85
N GLN A 199 10.43 26.98 28.46
CA GLN A 199 11.24 26.96 27.23
C GLN A 199 12.25 25.82 27.24
N ARG A 200 12.95 25.62 28.36
CA ARG A 200 13.90 24.52 28.55
C ARG A 200 13.24 23.13 28.42
N PHE A 201 12.01 22.97 28.93
CA PHE A 201 11.23 21.74 28.75
C PHE A 201 10.87 21.50 27.28
N VAL A 202 10.34 22.52 26.60
CA VAL A 202 10.00 22.43 25.16
C VAL A 202 11.23 22.18 24.31
N ASP A 203 12.36 22.80 24.64
CA ASP A 203 13.65 22.54 23.97
C ASP A 203 14.09 21.08 24.09
N MET A 204 13.93 20.46 25.27
CA MET A 204 14.26 19.05 25.45
C MET A 204 13.30 18.13 24.69
N MET A 205 12.00 18.44 24.69
CA MET A 205 11.01 17.74 23.86
C MET A 205 11.39 17.81 22.38
N LEU A 206 11.71 19.00 21.87
CA LEU A 206 12.11 19.21 20.48
C LEU A 206 13.44 18.54 20.13
N ALA A 207 14.40 18.52 21.05
CA ALA A 207 15.66 17.78 20.86
C ALA A 207 15.41 16.27 20.63
N CYS A 208 14.36 15.72 21.26
CA CYS A 208 13.95 14.34 21.05
C CYS A 208 13.12 14.16 19.77
N SER A 209 12.24 15.10 19.42
CA SER A 209 11.25 14.92 18.35
C SER A 209 11.67 15.43 16.96
N LEU A 210 12.50 16.47 16.84
CA LEU A 210 12.94 17.02 15.56
C LEU A 210 13.82 16.09 14.68
N PRO A 211 14.50 15.06 15.22
CA PRO A 211 15.11 14.03 14.38
C PRO A 211 14.12 13.21 13.55
N HIS A 212 12.83 13.25 13.88
CA HIS A 212 11.79 12.40 13.31
C HIS A 212 10.91 13.15 12.29
N ASP A 213 10.54 12.46 11.21
CA ASP A 213 9.77 13.02 10.08
C ASP A 213 8.23 12.86 10.25
N HIS A 214 7.79 12.23 11.35
CA HIS A 214 6.44 11.74 11.57
C HIS A 214 5.72 12.40 12.78
N VAL A 215 6.05 13.65 13.10
CA VAL A 215 5.54 14.35 14.30
C VAL A 215 4.72 15.60 13.96
N LEU A 216 3.53 15.72 14.56
CA LEU A 216 2.67 16.90 14.59
C LEU A 216 2.65 17.51 16.00
N TYR A 217 2.45 18.82 16.11
CA TYR A 217 2.42 19.51 17.41
C TYR A 217 1.10 20.25 17.64
N CYS A 218 0.52 20.09 18.82
CA CYS A 218 -0.64 20.80 19.32
C CYS A 218 -0.24 21.49 20.63
N MET A 219 -0.49 22.78 20.78
CA MET A 219 0.10 23.52 21.90
C MET A 219 -0.47 23.06 23.24
N ASP A 220 -1.78 22.88 23.32
CA ASP A 220 -2.44 22.49 24.55
C ASP A 220 -3.41 21.31 24.35
N ASN A 221 -3.64 20.56 25.42
CA ASN A 221 -4.85 19.75 25.58
C ASN A 221 -5.98 20.63 26.16
N GLU A 222 -7.07 20.80 25.40
CA GLU A 222 -8.32 21.42 25.86
C GLU A 222 -8.13 22.79 26.56
N THR A 223 -7.60 23.76 25.81
CA THR A 223 -7.33 25.09 26.37
C THR A 223 -8.55 26.01 26.39
N SER A 224 -8.72 26.73 27.49
CA SER A 224 -9.54 27.96 27.59
C SER A 224 -8.66 29.20 27.80
N GLY A 225 -7.36 29.08 27.48
CA GLY A 225 -6.34 30.10 27.60
C GLY A 225 -6.55 31.33 26.71
N GLU A 226 -5.70 32.33 26.89
CA GLU A 226 -5.63 33.46 25.97
C GLU A 226 -4.96 33.03 24.65
N GLU A 227 -5.37 33.61 23.53
CA GLU A 227 -4.77 33.32 22.21
C GLU A 227 -3.25 33.57 22.18
N ALA A 228 -2.76 34.49 23.01
CA ALA A 228 -1.35 34.83 23.12
C ALA A 228 -0.46 33.64 23.57
N TRP A 229 -0.99 32.76 24.42
CA TRP A 229 -0.27 31.57 24.91
C TRP A 229 0.05 30.60 23.77
N GLY A 230 -0.98 30.13 23.07
CA GLY A 230 -0.83 29.23 21.93
C GLY A 230 -0.03 29.84 20.79
N ALA A 231 -0.22 31.15 20.54
CA ALA A 231 0.54 31.88 19.53
C ALA A 231 2.04 31.91 19.83
N TYR A 232 2.41 32.11 21.09
CA TYR A 232 3.79 32.12 21.53
C TYR A 232 4.45 30.75 21.31
N TRP A 233 3.85 29.66 21.80
CA TRP A 233 4.44 28.32 21.68
C TRP A 233 4.49 27.83 20.24
N ALA A 234 3.49 28.14 19.43
CA ALA A 234 3.51 27.82 18.01
C ALA A 234 4.65 28.54 17.29
N GLY A 235 4.87 29.82 17.60
CA GLY A 235 6.01 30.59 17.09
C GLY A 235 7.35 30.04 17.57
N TYR A 236 7.47 29.77 18.87
CA TYR A 236 8.69 29.24 19.49
C TYR A 236 9.09 27.89 18.87
N ILE A 237 8.17 26.94 18.76
CA ILE A 237 8.43 25.62 18.16
C ILE A 237 8.87 25.75 16.70
N ARG A 238 8.23 26.64 15.92
CA ARG A 238 8.63 26.89 14.52
C ARG A 238 10.03 27.48 14.41
N GLU A 239 10.37 28.43 15.28
CA GLU A 239 11.70 29.05 15.32
C GLU A 239 12.77 28.00 15.63
N ARG A 240 12.55 27.17 16.66
CA ARG A 240 13.48 26.12 17.07
C ARG A 240 13.61 25.02 16.00
N ALA A 241 12.50 24.62 15.37
CA ALA A 241 12.53 23.69 14.24
C ALA A 241 13.32 24.26 13.05
N ALA A 242 13.08 25.52 12.69
CA ALA A 242 13.80 26.19 11.60
C ALA A 242 15.30 26.30 11.89
N ALA A 243 15.68 26.61 13.13
CA ALA A 243 17.08 26.62 13.57
C ALA A 243 17.75 25.24 13.46
N ALA A 244 16.96 24.16 13.59
CA ALA A 244 17.40 22.78 13.36
C ALA A 244 17.31 22.33 11.90
N GLY A 245 16.98 23.21 10.95
CA GLY A 245 16.82 22.88 9.54
C GLY A 245 15.57 22.01 9.24
N ARG A 246 14.57 22.04 10.12
CA ARG A 246 13.33 21.27 10.00
C ARG A 246 12.12 22.17 9.79
N ARG A 247 11.11 21.63 9.10
CA ARG A 247 9.77 22.21 9.02
C ARG A 247 8.81 21.30 9.77
N VAL A 248 7.98 21.88 10.63
CA VAL A 248 7.00 21.17 11.46
C VAL A 248 5.61 21.75 11.26
N CYS A 249 4.59 20.94 11.53
CA CYS A 249 3.20 21.35 11.49
C CYS A 249 2.64 21.55 12.90
N VAL A 250 1.98 22.69 13.14
CA VAL A 250 1.47 23.09 14.46
C VAL A 250 -0.04 23.41 14.42
N THR A 251 -0.73 23.15 15.53
CA THR A 251 -2.14 23.53 15.78
C THR A 251 -2.39 23.94 17.24
N GLU A 252 -3.65 24.27 17.55
CA GLU A 252 -4.17 24.50 18.89
C GLU A 252 -5.49 23.74 19.11
N MET A 253 -5.78 23.34 20.35
CA MET A 253 -7.01 22.63 20.73
C MET A 253 -7.82 23.40 21.79
N TRP A 254 -8.94 24.00 21.36
CA TRP A 254 -9.81 24.79 22.24
C TRP A 254 -10.91 23.95 22.92
N ASP A 255 -11.15 24.18 24.22
CA ASP A 255 -12.14 23.45 25.02
C ASP A 255 -13.60 23.91 24.82
N ASP A 256 -13.86 24.97 24.06
CA ASP A 256 -15.24 25.43 23.86
C ASP A 256 -16.07 24.36 23.12
N TRP A 257 -17.14 23.85 23.75
CA TRP A 257 -17.94 22.75 23.22
C TRP A 257 -18.92 23.16 22.12
N ASP A 258 -19.05 24.46 21.83
CA ASP A 258 -19.69 24.92 20.60
C ASP A 258 -18.60 25.13 19.53
N LEU A 259 -18.48 24.17 18.61
CA LEU A 259 -17.55 24.24 17.47
C LEU A 259 -17.73 25.53 16.63
N LYS A 260 -18.91 26.17 16.68
CA LYS A 260 -19.22 27.39 15.94
C LYS A 260 -18.87 28.68 16.70
N SER A 261 -18.42 28.56 17.94
CA SER A 261 -18.07 29.69 18.79
C SER A 261 -16.92 30.52 18.20
N ALA A 262 -16.82 31.77 18.65
CA ALA A 262 -15.72 32.65 18.25
C ALA A 262 -14.36 32.16 18.76
N VAL A 263 -14.31 31.23 19.72
CA VAL A 263 -13.07 30.68 20.27
C VAL A 263 -12.34 29.86 19.20
N HIS A 264 -13.03 28.98 18.48
CA HIS A 264 -12.40 28.13 17.44
C HIS A 264 -11.88 28.92 16.23
N ARG A 265 -12.41 30.14 16.01
CA ARG A 265 -11.90 31.07 14.98
C ARG A 265 -10.43 31.43 15.20
N ARG A 266 -9.94 31.35 16.45
CA ARG A 266 -8.53 31.59 16.78
C ARG A 266 -7.60 30.57 16.11
N THR A 267 -8.10 29.40 15.71
CA THR A 267 -7.37 28.43 14.88
C THR A 267 -7.84 28.46 13.43
N PHE A 268 -9.15 28.52 13.16
CA PHE A 268 -9.69 28.49 11.79
C PHE A 268 -9.31 29.72 10.95
N ASP A 269 -9.20 30.90 11.55
CA ASP A 269 -8.98 32.16 10.85
C ASP A 269 -7.51 32.59 10.86
N ARG A 270 -6.61 31.70 11.34
CA ARG A 270 -5.17 31.94 11.48
C ARG A 270 -4.31 30.95 10.67
N PRO A 271 -4.52 30.77 9.35
CA PRO A 271 -3.70 29.90 8.49
C PRO A 271 -2.21 30.26 8.45
N GLU A 272 -1.87 31.52 8.73
CA GLU A 272 -0.49 31.99 8.85
C GLU A 272 0.22 31.44 10.09
N ARG A 273 -0.54 30.96 11.08
CA ARG A 273 -0.04 30.46 12.37
C ARG A 273 -0.14 28.95 12.46
N TYR A 274 -1.28 28.38 12.07
CA TYR A 274 -1.57 26.95 12.24
C TYR A 274 -1.71 26.23 10.89
N ASP A 275 -0.96 25.14 10.72
CA ASP A 275 -0.93 24.36 9.46
C ASP A 275 -2.15 23.43 9.34
N PHE A 276 -2.82 23.14 10.45
CA PHE A 276 -4.03 22.33 10.51
C PHE A 276 -4.93 22.80 11.66
N ALA A 277 -6.17 22.32 11.69
CA ALA A 277 -7.10 22.56 12.80
C ALA A 277 -7.45 21.25 13.52
N ASP A 278 -7.73 21.32 14.81
CA ASP A 278 -8.20 20.18 15.61
C ASP A 278 -9.62 20.44 16.14
N VAL A 279 -10.55 19.52 15.87
CA VAL A 279 -11.98 19.64 16.20
C VAL A 279 -12.49 18.43 16.99
N SER A 280 -11.70 18.04 18.00
CA SER A 280 -11.91 16.82 18.76
C SER A 280 -13.10 16.86 19.74
N GLN A 281 -12.86 17.26 20.99
CA GLN A 281 -13.85 17.25 22.09
C GLN A 281 -15.07 18.15 21.88
N ASN A 282 -14.91 19.13 21.00
CA ASN A 282 -15.86 20.22 20.75
C ASN A 282 -17.03 19.82 19.83
N ASN A 283 -17.09 18.57 19.36
CA ASN A 283 -18.23 18.06 18.61
C ASN A 283 -18.69 16.67 19.10
N HIS A 284 -19.05 16.56 20.38
CA HIS A 284 -19.62 15.33 20.95
C HIS A 284 -21.12 15.13 20.62
N GLN A 285 -21.65 15.84 19.62
CA GLN A 285 -23.05 15.73 19.22
C GLN A 285 -23.34 14.37 18.54
N ARG A 286 -24.60 14.11 18.20
CA ARG A 286 -25.06 12.86 17.55
C ARG A 286 -25.72 13.14 16.20
N GLY A 287 -25.79 12.11 15.36
CA GLY A 287 -26.54 12.11 14.10
C GLY A 287 -26.20 13.27 13.17
N GLN A 288 -27.22 13.83 12.52
CA GLN A 288 -27.07 14.90 11.54
C GLN A 288 -26.41 16.16 12.13
N THR A 289 -26.67 16.51 13.39
CA THR A 289 -26.04 17.67 14.06
C THR A 289 -24.53 17.52 14.17
N HIS A 290 -24.04 16.32 14.48
CA HIS A 290 -22.61 16.02 14.50
C HIS A 290 -21.96 16.26 13.13
N TRP A 291 -22.60 15.75 12.07
CA TRP A 291 -22.16 15.97 10.69
C TRP A 291 -22.18 17.45 10.33
N ASP A 292 -23.29 18.16 10.56
CA ASP A 292 -23.47 19.55 10.16
C ASP A 292 -22.48 20.51 10.83
N ASN A 293 -22.14 20.24 12.10
CA ASN A 293 -21.11 20.99 12.81
C ASN A 293 -19.73 20.79 12.18
N PHE A 294 -19.36 19.55 11.84
CA PHE A 294 -18.10 19.28 11.15
C PHE A 294 -18.06 19.90 9.74
N GLN A 295 -19.15 19.80 8.99
CA GLN A 295 -19.27 20.41 7.67
C GLN A 295 -19.22 21.94 7.74
N TRP A 296 -19.72 22.55 8.82
CA TRP A 296 -19.56 23.98 9.05
C TRP A 296 -18.08 24.35 9.22
N ALA A 297 -17.30 23.58 9.99
CA ALA A 297 -15.86 23.83 10.15
C ALA A 297 -15.11 23.69 8.82
N ARG A 298 -15.41 22.65 8.02
CA ARG A 298 -14.86 22.47 6.67
C ARG A 298 -15.13 23.65 5.75
N ARG A 299 -16.37 24.17 5.76
CA ARG A 299 -16.77 25.34 4.97
C ARG A 299 -16.05 26.60 5.46
N ARG A 300 -15.88 26.78 6.77
CA ARG A 300 -15.21 27.96 7.36
C ARG A 300 -13.79 28.14 6.86
N ILE A 301 -13.05 27.04 6.65
CA ILE A 301 -11.66 27.05 6.17
C ILE A 301 -11.53 26.80 4.65
N ALA A 302 -12.63 26.81 3.89
CA ALA A 302 -12.61 26.37 2.49
C ALA A 302 -11.79 27.29 1.56
N GLU A 303 -11.67 28.58 1.87
CA GLU A 303 -10.86 29.53 1.11
C GLU A 303 -9.35 29.26 1.22
N ARG A 304 -8.93 28.66 2.35
CA ARG A 304 -7.54 28.27 2.63
C ARG A 304 -7.54 26.87 3.22
N PRO A 305 -7.80 25.86 2.37
CA PRO A 305 -7.99 24.48 2.82
C PRO A 305 -6.72 23.99 3.50
N ARG A 306 -6.92 23.28 4.61
CA ARG A 306 -5.87 22.62 5.38
C ARG A 306 -6.46 21.42 6.12
N PRO A 307 -5.63 20.52 6.68
CA PRO A 307 -6.14 19.36 7.38
C PRO A 307 -7.00 19.75 8.58
N ILE A 308 -8.07 18.98 8.81
CA ILE A 308 -8.84 19.00 10.04
C ILE A 308 -8.71 17.64 10.70
N ASN A 309 -8.09 17.63 11.88
CA ASN A 309 -7.87 16.44 12.68
C ASN A 309 -8.98 16.28 13.74
N THR A 310 -9.32 15.04 14.04
CA THR A 310 -10.11 14.67 15.22
C THR A 310 -9.32 13.61 15.97
N VAL A 311 -8.53 14.08 16.92
CA VAL A 311 -7.65 13.27 17.76
C VAL A 311 -8.39 12.66 18.95
N LYS A 312 -9.50 13.24 19.40
CA LYS A 312 -10.37 12.69 20.47
C LYS A 312 -11.78 12.43 19.92
N THR A 313 -12.09 11.18 19.61
CA THR A 313 -13.47 10.72 19.38
C THR A 313 -14.00 10.03 20.63
N TYR A 314 -14.96 10.66 21.30
CA TYR A 314 -15.59 10.12 22.51
C TYR A 314 -16.76 9.19 22.22
N GLY A 315 -17.08 8.34 23.20
CA GLY A 315 -18.18 7.37 23.20
C GLY A 315 -17.66 5.99 23.56
N ALA A 316 -18.07 5.49 24.72
CA ALA A 316 -17.73 4.18 25.25
C ALA A 316 -18.76 3.78 26.31
N ASP A 317 -19.09 2.49 26.41
CA ASP A 317 -20.06 2.03 27.40
C ASP A 317 -19.63 2.39 28.84
N GLY A 318 -20.51 3.07 29.57
CA GLY A 318 -20.22 3.60 30.91
C GLY A 318 -19.53 4.98 30.94
N GLY A 319 -19.09 5.50 29.79
CA GLY A 319 -18.44 6.80 29.68
C GLY A 319 -19.39 8.00 29.68
N ARG A 320 -18.84 9.20 29.92
CA ARG A 320 -19.63 10.46 30.07
C ARG A 320 -20.29 10.96 28.77
N PHE A 321 -19.74 10.59 27.61
CA PHE A 321 -20.08 11.22 26.33
C PHE A 321 -20.86 10.31 25.38
N GLY A 322 -21.61 9.36 25.93
CA GLY A 322 -22.36 8.36 25.18
C GLY A 322 -21.65 7.00 25.16
N ASN A 323 -22.21 6.07 24.41
CA ASN A 323 -21.83 4.65 24.42
C ASN A 323 -20.89 4.27 23.26
N THR A 324 -20.51 3.00 23.18
CA THR A 324 -19.62 2.50 22.10
C THR A 324 -20.19 2.79 20.70
N ARG A 325 -21.51 2.68 20.53
CA ARG A 325 -22.19 3.02 19.27
C ARG A 325 -22.02 4.50 18.91
N ASP A 326 -22.20 5.41 19.88
CA ASP A 326 -21.96 6.84 19.67
C ASP A 326 -20.51 7.09 19.19
N GLY A 327 -19.52 6.41 19.80
CA GLY A 327 -18.11 6.51 19.43
C GLY A 327 -17.83 6.08 17.99
N ILE A 328 -18.31 4.90 17.59
CA ILE A 328 -18.14 4.36 16.23
C ILE A 328 -18.81 5.27 15.20
N GLU A 329 -20.04 5.71 15.47
CA GLU A 329 -20.77 6.56 14.53
C GLU A 329 -20.10 7.93 14.34
N ARG A 330 -19.60 8.56 15.41
CA ARG A 330 -18.87 9.83 15.31
C ARG A 330 -17.59 9.68 14.50
N TRP A 331 -16.84 8.61 14.76
CA TRP A 331 -15.60 8.30 14.04
C TRP A 331 -15.86 8.16 12.52
N TRP A 332 -16.86 7.37 12.14
CA TRP A 332 -17.21 7.17 10.72
C TRP A 332 -17.82 8.41 10.07
N ARG A 333 -18.66 9.18 10.77
CA ARG A 333 -19.17 10.46 10.25
C ARG A 333 -18.05 11.46 9.99
N HIS A 334 -17.02 11.53 10.83
CA HIS A 334 -15.87 12.39 10.58
C HIS A 334 -15.04 11.88 9.39
N LEU A 335 -14.81 10.57 9.29
CA LEU A 335 -14.07 9.96 8.18
C LEU A 335 -14.76 10.24 6.84
N ILE A 336 -16.05 9.94 6.72
CA ILE A 336 -16.86 10.22 5.52
C ILE A 336 -17.06 11.73 5.33
N GLY A 337 -17.09 12.49 6.41
CA GLY A 337 -17.10 13.96 6.37
C GLY A 337 -15.81 14.56 5.82
N GLY A 338 -14.77 13.75 5.59
CA GLY A 338 -13.51 14.16 5.00
C GLY A 338 -12.47 14.67 6.00
N ALA A 339 -12.58 14.32 7.28
CA ALA A 339 -11.49 14.58 8.23
C ALA A 339 -10.16 14.02 7.70
N ALA A 340 -9.06 14.73 7.99
CA ALA A 340 -7.72 14.31 7.58
C ALA A 340 -7.14 13.25 8.53
N SER A 341 -7.63 13.23 9.76
CA SER A 341 -7.37 12.19 10.75
C SER A 341 -8.62 11.91 11.57
N VAL A 342 -8.78 10.66 11.99
CA VAL A 342 -9.80 10.22 12.97
C VAL A 342 -9.18 9.25 13.96
N ARG A 343 -9.32 9.55 15.25
CA ARG A 343 -8.76 8.73 16.34
C ARG A 343 -9.77 8.51 17.46
N PHE A 344 -9.89 7.27 17.93
CA PHE A 344 -10.65 6.93 19.13
C PHE A 344 -9.97 7.45 20.41
N HIS A 345 -10.71 8.17 21.25
CA HIS A 345 -10.22 8.65 22.55
C HIS A 345 -9.97 7.49 23.52
N ARG A 346 -9.12 7.69 24.52
CA ARG A 346 -8.77 6.64 25.50
C ARG A 346 -9.94 6.27 26.41
N PRO A 347 -9.94 5.06 26.99
CA PRO A 347 -10.86 4.71 28.07
C PRO A 347 -10.68 5.63 29.30
N ASP A 348 -11.73 5.83 30.09
CA ASP A 348 -13.08 5.25 29.98
C ASP A 348 -14.04 6.02 29.06
N SER A 349 -13.63 7.19 28.56
CA SER A 349 -14.53 8.11 27.83
C SER A 349 -14.55 7.87 26.31
N GLY A 350 -13.69 7.00 25.80
CA GLY A 350 -13.68 6.53 24.42
C GLY A 350 -13.12 5.11 24.28
N GLU A 351 -13.24 4.54 23.07
CA GLU A 351 -12.93 3.13 22.79
C GLU A 351 -11.44 2.76 22.83
N GLY A 352 -10.52 3.72 22.83
CA GLY A 352 -9.08 3.47 22.68
C GLY A 352 -8.78 2.61 21.45
N LEU A 353 -8.17 1.44 21.68
CA LEU A 353 -8.00 0.41 20.65
C LEU A 353 -8.77 -0.87 21.03
N SER A 354 -10.05 -0.73 21.37
CA SER A 354 -10.96 -1.86 21.57
C SER A 354 -11.09 -2.71 20.29
N ALA A 355 -11.69 -3.90 20.41
CA ALA A 355 -12.00 -4.74 19.26
C ALA A 355 -12.87 -4.01 18.21
N ALA A 356 -13.83 -3.18 18.67
CA ALA A 356 -14.70 -2.41 17.79
C ALA A 356 -13.98 -1.24 17.10
N ALA A 357 -13.08 -0.56 17.82
CA ALA A 357 -12.19 0.44 17.24
C ALA A 357 -11.26 -0.18 16.18
N ALA A 358 -10.62 -1.30 16.51
CA ALA A 358 -9.76 -2.02 15.58
C ALA A 358 -10.51 -2.53 14.34
N ALA A 359 -11.74 -3.02 14.50
CA ALA A 359 -12.60 -3.40 13.38
C ALA A 359 -12.96 -2.20 12.49
N SER A 360 -13.25 -1.04 13.08
CA SER A 360 -13.51 0.19 12.33
C SER A 360 -12.30 0.65 11.51
N ILE A 361 -11.09 0.58 12.08
CA ILE A 361 -9.86 0.91 11.36
C ILE A 361 -9.62 -0.07 10.20
N ARG A 362 -9.78 -1.38 10.43
CA ARG A 362 -9.68 -2.39 9.36
C ARG A 362 -10.71 -2.17 8.25
N ALA A 363 -11.95 -1.86 8.60
CA ALA A 363 -13.01 -1.56 7.64
C ALA A 363 -12.71 -0.28 6.83
N ALA A 364 -12.18 0.76 7.45
CA ALA A 364 -11.76 1.97 6.73
C ALA A 364 -10.62 1.69 5.74
N ARG A 365 -9.64 0.84 6.11
CA ARG A 365 -8.61 0.36 5.17
C ARG A 365 -9.18 -0.53 4.07
N ALA A 366 -10.20 -1.34 4.38
CA ALA A 366 -10.89 -2.13 3.38
C ALA A 366 -11.60 -1.26 2.34
N LEU A 367 -12.24 -0.20 2.79
CA LEU A 367 -12.86 0.81 1.93
C LEU A 367 -11.80 1.55 1.09
N GLU A 368 -10.68 1.95 1.69
CA GLU A 368 -9.55 2.64 1.04
C GLU A 368 -8.88 1.83 -0.10
N ARG A 369 -9.05 0.50 -0.15
CA ARG A 369 -8.59 -0.29 -1.31
C ARG A 369 -9.35 0.02 -2.60
N HIS A 370 -10.55 0.57 -2.49
CA HIS A 370 -11.43 0.89 -3.61
C HIS A 370 -11.48 2.40 -3.91
N ILE A 371 -11.32 3.23 -2.88
CA ILE A 371 -11.46 4.68 -2.99
C ILE A 371 -10.17 5.42 -2.63
N ALA A 372 -10.01 6.63 -3.16
CA ALA A 372 -8.95 7.54 -2.75
C ALA A 372 -9.56 8.70 -1.94
N TRP A 373 -9.38 8.68 -0.61
CA TRP A 373 -9.98 9.67 0.31
C TRP A 373 -9.74 11.12 -0.13
N TRP A 374 -8.52 11.40 -0.60
CA TRP A 374 -8.07 12.72 -1.03
C TRP A 374 -8.71 13.24 -2.33
N GLU A 375 -9.53 12.43 -3.00
CA GLU A 375 -10.31 12.83 -4.18
C GLU A 375 -11.80 12.98 -3.87
N LEU A 376 -12.25 12.57 -2.68
CA LEU A 376 -13.66 12.62 -2.29
C LEU A 376 -13.99 13.92 -1.56
N GLU A 377 -15.19 14.43 -1.81
CA GLU A 377 -15.82 15.48 -1.01
C GLU A 377 -17.13 14.99 -0.40
N PRO A 378 -17.52 15.46 0.79
CA PRO A 378 -18.81 15.11 1.39
C PRO A 378 -19.97 15.56 0.51
N ALA A 379 -20.91 14.65 0.23
CA ALA A 379 -21.89 14.82 -0.84
C ALA A 379 -23.29 14.28 -0.49
N ASN A 380 -23.76 14.49 0.74
CA ASN A 380 -25.08 14.02 1.18
C ASN A 380 -26.25 14.50 0.29
N GLU A 381 -26.08 15.57 -0.46
CA GLU A 381 -27.04 16.08 -1.45
C GLU A 381 -27.29 15.12 -2.62
N LEU A 382 -26.40 14.15 -2.87
CA LEU A 382 -26.60 13.09 -3.87
C LEU A 382 -27.44 11.92 -3.34
N LEU A 383 -27.86 11.95 -2.08
CA LEU A 383 -28.71 10.92 -1.48
C LEU A 383 -30.18 11.37 -1.46
N ALA A 384 -31.04 10.57 -2.09
CA ALA A 384 -32.49 10.65 -2.06
C ALA A 384 -33.09 9.63 -1.08
N ASP A 385 -34.34 9.86 -0.65
CA ASP A 385 -35.09 8.99 0.27
C ASP A 385 -34.38 8.70 1.60
N ARG A 386 -33.49 9.61 2.02
CA ARG A 386 -32.62 9.47 3.19
C ARG A 386 -33.19 10.16 4.42
N ALA A 387 -33.34 9.43 5.54
CA ALA A 387 -33.57 10.04 6.85
C ALA A 387 -32.29 10.68 7.45
N PRO A 388 -32.38 11.67 8.36
CA PRO A 388 -31.22 12.47 8.80
C PRO A 388 -29.97 11.72 9.33
N ASN A 389 -30.10 10.49 9.87
CA ASN A 389 -28.97 9.66 10.32
C ASN A 389 -28.96 8.28 9.66
N GLU A 390 -29.56 8.15 8.47
CA GLU A 390 -29.66 6.86 7.77
C GLU A 390 -28.39 6.53 6.97
N ALA A 391 -27.86 7.50 6.23
CA ALA A 391 -26.61 7.33 5.50
C ALA A 391 -25.84 8.65 5.38
N TYR A 392 -24.52 8.53 5.23
CA TYR A 392 -23.60 9.62 4.94
C TYR A 392 -22.77 9.26 3.71
N LEU A 393 -22.46 10.25 2.87
CA LEU A 393 -21.78 10.03 1.60
C LEU A 393 -20.60 10.99 1.43
N ALA A 394 -19.50 10.43 0.92
CA ALA A 394 -18.42 11.17 0.27
C ALA A 394 -18.34 10.73 -1.20
N ALA A 395 -18.10 11.65 -2.12
CA ALA A 395 -18.12 11.38 -3.55
C ALA A 395 -17.04 12.14 -4.32
N ALA A 396 -16.50 11.47 -5.34
CA ALA A 396 -15.99 12.08 -6.55
C ALA A 396 -17.00 11.73 -7.66
N PRO A 397 -17.98 12.62 -7.94
CA PRO A 397 -19.12 12.28 -8.79
C PRO A 397 -18.70 11.68 -10.14
N GLY A 398 -19.35 10.57 -10.48
CA GLY A 398 -19.10 9.80 -11.69
C GLY A 398 -17.91 8.86 -11.58
N ARG A 399 -17.06 8.94 -10.55
CA ARG A 399 -15.87 8.09 -10.41
C ARG A 399 -15.93 7.16 -9.21
N MET A 400 -16.22 7.68 -8.03
CA MET A 400 -16.24 6.86 -6.80
C MET A 400 -17.03 7.53 -5.70
N TYR A 401 -17.59 6.70 -4.83
CA TYR A 401 -18.48 7.08 -3.75
C TYR A 401 -18.19 6.19 -2.55
N ALA A 402 -18.20 6.77 -1.35
CA ALA A 402 -18.07 6.07 -0.08
C ALA A 402 -19.31 6.37 0.77
N LEU A 403 -20.14 5.36 0.98
CA LEU A 403 -21.29 5.45 1.88
C LEU A 403 -20.97 4.85 3.24
N PHE A 404 -21.58 5.42 4.27
CA PHE A 404 -21.66 4.85 5.62
C PHE A 404 -23.12 4.82 6.08
N PHE A 405 -23.59 3.66 6.50
CA PHE A 405 -24.89 3.42 7.12
C PHE A 405 -24.69 3.12 8.61
N PRO A 406 -25.20 3.97 9.53
CA PRO A 406 -25.09 3.73 10.96
C PRO A 406 -25.86 2.51 11.47
N ASP A 407 -26.95 2.08 10.82
CA ASP A 407 -27.77 0.94 11.30
C ASP A 407 -28.43 0.10 10.19
N GLY A 408 -27.74 -0.04 9.06
CA GLY A 408 -28.35 -0.51 7.83
C GLY A 408 -29.27 0.56 7.23
N GLY A 409 -30.24 0.16 6.43
CA GLY A 409 -31.17 1.07 5.74
C GLY A 409 -31.04 1.03 4.22
N GLU A 410 -31.79 1.90 3.54
CA GLU A 410 -31.81 2.00 2.07
C GLU A 410 -31.89 3.47 1.67
N VAL A 411 -31.04 3.89 0.75
CA VAL A 411 -31.09 5.25 0.17
C VAL A 411 -31.01 5.19 -1.35
N GLY A 412 -31.59 6.20 -2.01
CA GLY A 412 -31.33 6.44 -3.43
C GLY A 412 -30.03 7.21 -3.61
N LEU A 413 -29.12 6.74 -4.46
CA LEU A 413 -27.93 7.48 -4.89
C LEU A 413 -28.18 8.08 -6.27
N ASP A 414 -28.13 9.40 -6.39
CA ASP A 414 -28.27 10.10 -7.66
C ASP A 414 -27.03 9.89 -8.54
N LEU A 415 -27.20 9.07 -9.59
CA LEU A 415 -26.22 8.85 -10.65
C LEU A 415 -26.76 9.35 -12.01
N SER A 416 -27.77 10.23 -12.01
CA SER A 416 -28.43 10.70 -13.24
C SER A 416 -27.46 11.35 -14.23
N GLY A 417 -26.50 12.15 -13.74
CA GLY A 417 -25.44 12.75 -14.55
C GLY A 417 -24.36 11.78 -15.04
N HIS A 418 -24.43 10.49 -14.66
CA HIS A 418 -23.33 9.54 -14.83
C HIS A 418 -23.84 8.16 -15.27
N ALA A 419 -24.18 8.04 -16.56
CA ALA A 419 -24.55 6.76 -17.17
C ALA A 419 -23.41 5.73 -17.13
N GLY A 420 -23.74 4.44 -17.16
CA GLY A 420 -22.77 3.33 -17.14
C GLY A 420 -22.95 2.43 -15.92
N ALA A 421 -22.10 1.41 -15.79
CA ALA A 421 -22.13 0.53 -14.63
C ALA A 421 -21.15 1.01 -13.55
N PHE A 422 -21.44 0.70 -12.30
CA PHE A 422 -20.58 0.92 -11.13
C PHE A 422 -20.48 -0.37 -10.34
N ASP A 423 -19.29 -0.66 -9.82
CA ASP A 423 -19.05 -1.78 -8.93
C ASP A 423 -19.25 -1.31 -7.49
N LEU A 424 -20.08 -2.02 -6.76
CA LEU A 424 -20.35 -1.79 -5.35
C LEU A 424 -19.65 -2.87 -4.55
N ALA A 425 -18.89 -2.48 -3.53
CA ALA A 425 -18.30 -3.37 -2.53
C ALA A 425 -18.82 -2.99 -1.14
N TRP A 426 -19.41 -3.95 -0.43
CA TRP A 426 -19.86 -3.80 0.95
C TRP A 426 -18.76 -4.18 1.93
N ILE A 427 -18.63 -3.39 2.99
CA ILE A 427 -17.73 -3.62 4.13
C ILE A 427 -18.56 -3.70 5.40
N ASP A 428 -18.43 -4.83 6.10
CA ASP A 428 -18.97 -5.03 7.45
C ASP A 428 -18.04 -4.34 8.45
N ILE A 429 -18.47 -3.21 9.00
CA ILE A 429 -17.66 -2.42 9.94
C ILE A 429 -17.45 -3.17 11.26
N GLY A 430 -18.43 -3.97 11.69
CA GLY A 430 -18.34 -4.73 12.93
C GLY A 430 -17.26 -5.81 12.89
N LYS A 431 -17.01 -6.38 11.70
CA LYS A 431 -15.93 -7.37 11.48
C LYS A 431 -14.62 -6.75 11.01
N GLY A 432 -14.69 -5.63 10.30
CA GLY A 432 -13.52 -5.02 9.66
C GLY A 432 -13.18 -5.63 8.31
N GLU A 433 -14.14 -6.25 7.62
CA GLU A 433 -13.93 -7.11 6.45
C GLU A 433 -14.90 -6.81 5.30
N ARG A 434 -14.54 -7.21 4.08
CA ARG A 434 -15.44 -7.13 2.91
C ARG A 434 -16.53 -8.19 3.06
N ALA A 435 -17.78 -7.81 2.82
CA ALA A 435 -18.93 -8.68 3.02
C ALA A 435 -19.65 -9.09 1.73
N GLY A 436 -19.39 -8.40 0.62
CA GLY A 436 -19.98 -8.73 -0.66
C GLY A 436 -19.71 -7.67 -1.71
N SER A 437 -20.09 -7.96 -2.96
CA SER A 437 -20.09 -6.98 -4.04
C SER A 437 -21.32 -7.14 -4.91
N ALA A 438 -21.69 -6.05 -5.58
CA ALA A 438 -22.79 -5.99 -6.52
C ALA A 438 -22.41 -5.05 -7.68
N ARG A 439 -23.20 -5.05 -8.74
CA ARG A 439 -23.08 -4.07 -9.82
C ARG A 439 -24.35 -3.25 -9.90
N ILE A 440 -24.21 -1.94 -9.91
CA ILE A 440 -25.33 -1.01 -10.03
C ILE A 440 -25.22 -0.21 -11.33
N ARG A 441 -26.36 0.28 -11.82
CA ARG A 441 -26.44 1.04 -13.06
C ARG A 441 -26.65 2.52 -12.77
N GLY A 442 -25.80 3.37 -13.33
CA GLY A 442 -25.98 4.82 -13.35
C GLY A 442 -26.88 5.29 -14.50
N GLY A 443 -27.02 6.61 -14.63
CA GLY A 443 -27.97 7.24 -15.56
C GLY A 443 -29.37 7.47 -14.95
N GLY A 444 -29.49 7.30 -13.64
CA GLY A 444 -30.68 7.56 -12.84
C GLY A 444 -30.36 7.42 -11.35
N THR A 445 -31.38 7.39 -10.50
CA THR A 445 -31.20 7.11 -9.07
C THR A 445 -31.07 5.61 -8.83
N ALA A 446 -29.94 5.16 -8.27
CA ALA A 446 -29.70 3.77 -7.92
C ALA A 446 -30.06 3.51 -6.45
N ARG A 447 -30.85 2.47 -6.15
CA ARG A 447 -31.17 2.09 -4.77
C ARG A 447 -30.01 1.31 -4.14
N ILE A 448 -29.52 1.81 -3.01
CA ILE A 448 -28.43 1.20 -2.25
C ILE A 448 -28.97 0.76 -0.90
N ALA A 449 -29.16 -0.56 -0.73
CA ALA A 449 -29.66 -1.17 0.50
C ALA A 449 -28.53 -1.88 1.23
N ALA A 450 -28.29 -1.51 2.49
CA ALA A 450 -27.31 -2.18 3.32
C ALA A 450 -27.69 -3.66 3.54
N PRO A 451 -26.72 -4.60 3.60
CA PRO A 451 -27.01 -6.03 3.65
C PRO A 451 -27.83 -6.49 4.86
N ALA A 452 -27.70 -5.81 6.00
CA ALA A 452 -28.41 -6.10 7.23
C ALA A 452 -28.44 -4.87 8.16
N LYS A 453 -29.06 -5.00 9.33
CA LYS A 453 -28.90 -4.03 10.43
C LYS A 453 -27.44 -3.96 10.90
N GLY A 454 -27.07 -2.84 11.53
CA GLY A 454 -25.71 -2.59 12.05
C GLY A 454 -24.88 -1.66 11.16
N PHE A 455 -23.59 -1.56 11.44
CA PHE A 455 -22.68 -0.63 10.76
C PHE A 455 -22.19 -1.17 9.42
N TRP A 456 -22.48 -0.44 8.34
CA TRP A 456 -22.06 -0.81 7.00
C TRP A 456 -21.37 0.35 6.29
N ALA A 457 -20.30 0.05 5.56
CA ALA A 457 -19.76 0.97 4.57
C ALA A 457 -19.86 0.36 3.17
N ALA A 458 -19.96 1.21 2.14
CA ALA A 458 -19.90 0.78 0.75
C ALA A 458 -18.94 1.65 -0.04
N ALA A 459 -18.05 1.01 -0.81
CA ALA A 459 -17.37 1.66 -1.92
C ALA A 459 -18.20 1.40 -3.18
N ILE A 460 -18.60 2.46 -3.87
CA ILE A 460 -19.20 2.37 -5.20
C ILE A 460 -18.25 3.06 -6.15
N VAL A 461 -17.63 2.31 -7.03
CA VAL A 461 -16.59 2.81 -7.93
C VAL A 461 -17.06 2.62 -9.36
N ARG A 462 -16.86 3.64 -10.20
CA ARG A 462 -16.94 3.45 -11.64
C ARG A 462 -15.78 2.52 -11.97
N PRO A 463 -16.03 1.29 -12.43
CA PRO A 463 -14.97 0.53 -13.05
C PRO A 463 -14.39 1.44 -14.12
N PRO A 464 -13.05 1.57 -14.21
CA PRO A 464 -12.44 2.31 -15.29
C PRO A 464 -13.13 1.92 -16.59
N GLU A 465 -13.42 2.87 -17.48
CA GLU A 465 -13.86 2.53 -18.83
C GLU A 465 -12.80 1.57 -19.40
N ALA A 466 -13.12 0.27 -19.34
CA ALA A 466 -12.24 -0.90 -19.39
C ALA A 466 -11.12 -1.03 -18.33
N ALA A 467 -11.43 -1.55 -17.14
CA ALA A 467 -10.51 -2.37 -16.32
C ALA A 467 -11.29 -3.30 -15.35
N THR A 468 -12.01 -4.31 -15.82
CA THR A 468 -11.38 -5.53 -16.32
C THR A 468 -11.37 -5.52 -17.85
N GLY A 469 -10.24 -5.13 -18.44
CA GLY A 469 -10.03 -5.24 -19.89
C GLY A 469 -9.92 -6.70 -20.38
N MET A 470 -10.53 -7.64 -19.65
CA MET A 470 -10.59 -9.06 -19.94
C MET A 470 -12.04 -9.38 -20.29
N ARG A 471 -12.27 -9.80 -21.51
CA ARG A 471 -13.58 -10.14 -22.06
C ARG A 471 -13.50 -11.56 -22.60
N GLY A 472 -13.90 -12.56 -21.84
CA GLY A 472 -13.70 -13.95 -22.26
C GLY A 472 -12.24 -14.42 -22.11
N PRO A 473 -12.00 -15.73 -22.26
CA PRO A 473 -10.66 -16.29 -22.13
C PRO A 473 -9.73 -15.81 -23.25
N LEU A 474 -8.44 -15.71 -22.92
CA LEU A 474 -7.41 -15.42 -23.91
C LEU A 474 -7.37 -16.49 -25.01
N ARG A 475 -6.98 -16.07 -26.21
CA ARG A 475 -6.72 -16.93 -27.37
C ARG A 475 -5.68 -16.28 -28.27
N VAL A 476 -5.13 -17.02 -29.23
CA VAL A 476 -4.19 -16.46 -30.21
C VAL A 476 -4.87 -15.35 -31.02
N HIS A 477 -4.23 -14.19 -31.14
CA HIS A 477 -4.78 -13.08 -31.91
C HIS A 477 -4.81 -13.44 -33.42
N PRO A 478 -5.96 -13.31 -34.11
CA PRO A 478 -6.12 -13.86 -35.46
C PRO A 478 -5.24 -13.17 -36.52
N SER A 479 -4.99 -11.87 -36.38
CA SER A 479 -4.16 -11.10 -37.34
C SER A 479 -2.69 -10.97 -36.94
N ASN A 480 -2.35 -11.29 -35.69
CA ASN A 480 -0.98 -11.18 -35.19
C ASN A 480 -0.72 -12.25 -34.13
N PRO A 481 -0.37 -13.47 -34.55
CA PRO A 481 -0.29 -14.64 -33.67
C PRO A 481 0.88 -14.60 -32.66
N ARG A 482 1.60 -13.47 -32.55
CA ARG A 482 2.58 -13.19 -31.50
C ARG A 482 1.94 -12.79 -30.18
N TYR A 483 0.69 -12.32 -30.21
CA TYR A 483 -0.03 -11.80 -29.06
C TYR A 483 -1.29 -12.60 -28.78
N PHE A 484 -1.77 -12.52 -27.54
CA PHE A 484 -3.11 -12.96 -27.19
C PHE A 484 -4.15 -11.94 -27.63
N THR A 485 -5.41 -12.37 -27.68
CA THR A 485 -6.60 -11.54 -27.72
C THR A 485 -7.68 -12.16 -26.86
N ASP A 486 -8.71 -11.40 -26.59
CA ASP A 486 -9.95 -11.83 -25.94
C ASP A 486 -11.14 -11.39 -26.83
N ASP A 487 -12.35 -11.37 -26.29
CA ASP A 487 -13.57 -10.94 -26.99
C ASP A 487 -13.61 -9.44 -27.32
N SER A 488 -12.63 -8.65 -26.88
CA SER A 488 -12.42 -7.30 -27.38
C SER A 488 -11.80 -7.26 -28.78
N GLY A 489 -11.11 -8.33 -29.19
CA GLY A 489 -10.36 -8.38 -30.44
C GLY A 489 -9.08 -7.53 -30.45
N ARG A 490 -8.69 -6.91 -29.33
CA ARG A 490 -7.39 -6.24 -29.21
C ARG A 490 -6.26 -7.23 -29.01
N ALA A 491 -5.08 -6.91 -29.51
CA ALA A 491 -3.85 -7.58 -29.10
C ALA A 491 -3.52 -7.24 -27.63
N ILE A 492 -3.20 -8.27 -26.85
CA ILE A 492 -2.92 -8.20 -25.41
C ILE A 492 -1.49 -8.64 -25.16
N LEU A 493 -0.68 -7.74 -24.58
CA LEU A 493 0.64 -8.06 -24.05
C LEU A 493 0.51 -8.49 -22.58
N LEU A 494 1.22 -9.56 -22.23
CA LEU A 494 1.35 -10.05 -20.85
C LEU A 494 2.74 -9.68 -20.33
N GLY A 495 2.75 -9.05 -19.17
CA GLY A 495 3.94 -8.53 -18.50
C GLY A 495 3.78 -8.60 -16.99
N GLY A 496 4.73 -9.19 -16.29
CA GLY A 496 4.74 -9.10 -14.83
C GLY A 496 5.77 -9.97 -14.16
N ALA A 497 5.48 -10.32 -12.91
CA ALA A 497 6.42 -10.97 -12.02
C ALA A 497 5.77 -12.10 -11.22
N HIS A 498 6.53 -13.12 -10.85
CA HIS A 498 6.06 -14.27 -10.08
C HIS A 498 7.06 -14.74 -9.03
N THR A 499 6.55 -15.43 -8.01
CA THR A 499 7.34 -16.03 -6.91
C THR A 499 6.71 -17.37 -6.50
N TRP A 500 7.45 -18.23 -5.81
CA TRP A 500 7.10 -19.64 -5.60
C TRP A 500 5.96 -19.88 -4.62
N ASN A 501 5.83 -19.04 -3.59
CA ASN A 501 4.89 -19.25 -2.49
C ASN A 501 3.50 -18.64 -2.74
N ASN A 502 3.18 -18.33 -4.01
CA ASN A 502 1.99 -17.58 -4.37
C ASN A 502 0.75 -18.42 -4.72
N LEU A 503 0.83 -19.76 -4.66
CA LEU A 503 -0.35 -20.65 -4.52
C LEU A 503 -0.24 -21.50 -3.26
N ALA A 504 0.85 -22.27 -3.14
CA ALA A 504 1.22 -22.98 -1.93
C ALA A 504 2.06 -22.06 -1.03
N ASP A 505 1.72 -21.96 0.24
CA ASP A 505 2.59 -21.31 1.23
C ASP A 505 3.86 -22.16 1.43
N MET A 506 4.99 -21.47 1.59
CA MET A 506 6.25 -22.06 2.03
C MET A 506 6.59 -21.41 3.36
N THR A 507 6.45 -22.17 4.45
CA THR A 507 6.47 -21.63 5.82
C THR A 507 7.59 -22.22 6.66
N GLY A 508 8.16 -21.39 7.53
CA GLY A 508 9.25 -21.75 8.44
C GLY A 508 9.46 -20.64 9.47
N ALA A 509 10.54 -20.71 10.25
CA ALA A 509 10.81 -19.74 11.33
C ALA A 509 10.84 -18.28 10.84
N ALA A 510 11.33 -18.03 9.62
CA ALA A 510 11.43 -16.70 9.01
C ALA A 510 10.36 -16.40 7.93
N ALA A 511 9.55 -17.40 7.56
CA ALA A 511 8.59 -17.31 6.46
C ALA A 511 7.17 -17.59 6.95
N ALA A 512 6.36 -16.52 7.04
CA ALA A 512 4.93 -16.59 7.34
C ALA A 512 4.11 -17.03 6.10
N PRO A 513 2.81 -17.38 6.25
CA PRO A 513 1.93 -17.59 5.11
C PRO A 513 1.95 -16.42 4.12
N PHE A 514 1.80 -16.70 2.83
CA PHE A 514 1.96 -15.70 1.78
C PHE A 514 0.79 -14.71 1.76
N ASP A 515 1.09 -13.43 1.95
CA ASP A 515 0.13 -12.34 1.82
C ASP A 515 -0.16 -12.04 0.33
N TYR A 516 -1.13 -12.77 -0.20
CA TYR A 516 -1.48 -12.71 -1.61
C TYR A 516 -2.10 -11.36 -2.01
N ASP A 517 -2.87 -10.73 -1.12
CA ASP A 517 -3.49 -9.43 -1.40
C ASP A 517 -2.44 -8.32 -1.47
N ALA A 518 -1.47 -8.32 -0.55
CA ALA A 518 -0.33 -7.40 -0.61
C ALA A 518 0.50 -7.62 -1.89
N TYR A 519 0.67 -8.86 -2.32
CA TYR A 519 1.33 -9.20 -3.58
C TYR A 519 0.57 -8.67 -4.81
N LEU A 520 -0.75 -8.83 -4.88
CA LEU A 520 -1.56 -8.27 -5.98
C LEU A 520 -1.53 -6.73 -5.99
N ALA A 521 -1.62 -6.10 -4.81
CA ALA A 521 -1.51 -4.65 -4.68
C ALA A 521 -0.13 -4.15 -5.14
N TRP A 522 0.93 -4.88 -4.80
CA TRP A 522 2.28 -4.63 -5.27
C TRP A 522 2.43 -4.80 -6.79
N MET A 523 1.89 -5.86 -7.39
CA MET A 523 1.91 -6.02 -8.85
C MET A 523 1.23 -4.85 -9.54
N ARG A 524 0.06 -4.46 -9.03
CA ARG A 524 -0.71 -3.32 -9.55
C ARG A 524 0.07 -2.01 -9.41
N SER A 525 0.80 -1.79 -8.32
CA SER A 525 1.62 -0.57 -8.16
C SER A 525 2.76 -0.47 -9.17
N HIS A 526 3.19 -1.60 -9.74
CA HIS A 526 4.19 -1.65 -10.82
C HIS A 526 3.56 -1.73 -12.21
N GLY A 527 2.22 -1.68 -12.32
CA GLY A 527 1.50 -1.78 -13.59
C GLY A 527 1.55 -3.16 -14.24
N HIS A 528 1.90 -4.22 -13.49
CA HIS A 528 1.96 -5.60 -13.99
C HIS A 528 0.55 -6.16 -14.21
N ASN A 529 0.41 -7.02 -15.23
CA ASN A 529 -0.87 -7.65 -15.57
C ASN A 529 -0.78 -9.18 -15.71
N PHE A 530 0.34 -9.80 -15.36
CA PHE A 530 0.54 -11.23 -15.52
C PHE A 530 1.45 -11.84 -14.44
N ALA A 531 1.08 -13.00 -13.93
CA ALA A 531 1.91 -13.79 -13.02
C ALA A 531 1.73 -15.30 -13.24
N ARG A 532 2.71 -16.08 -12.82
CA ARG A 532 2.59 -17.53 -12.65
C ARG A 532 2.08 -17.86 -11.26
N LEU A 533 1.16 -18.81 -11.15
CA LEU A 533 0.59 -19.30 -9.91
C LEU A 533 1.18 -20.69 -9.60
N TRP A 534 2.10 -20.75 -8.64
CA TRP A 534 3.03 -21.86 -8.44
C TRP A 534 2.49 -23.00 -7.57
N ARG A 535 2.23 -24.15 -8.18
CA ARG A 535 2.05 -25.42 -7.46
C ARG A 535 3.41 -26.10 -7.18
N TRP A 536 3.98 -25.86 -6.01
CA TRP A 536 5.10 -26.68 -5.53
C TRP A 536 4.62 -28.06 -5.08
N GLU A 537 5.17 -29.14 -5.67
CA GLU A 537 4.65 -30.50 -5.44
C GLU A 537 5.20 -31.20 -4.20
N LEU A 538 6.44 -30.87 -3.82
CA LEU A 538 7.10 -31.50 -2.68
C LEU A 538 6.48 -31.03 -1.35
N LEU A 539 6.47 -31.90 -0.34
CA LEU A 539 5.96 -31.58 1.00
C LEU A 539 6.84 -30.56 1.75
N ASN A 540 8.04 -30.32 1.25
CA ASN A 540 8.96 -29.31 1.76
C ASN A 540 9.70 -28.60 0.62
N TRP A 541 10.34 -27.49 0.97
CA TRP A 541 11.33 -26.82 0.15
C TRP A 541 12.65 -26.80 0.93
N ASN A 542 13.64 -27.57 0.47
CA ASN A 542 15.00 -27.53 1.01
C ASN A 542 15.85 -26.54 0.21
N THR A 543 16.19 -25.40 0.83
CA THR A 543 16.87 -24.29 0.15
C THR A 543 18.34 -24.55 -0.15
N GLU A 544 18.90 -25.66 0.34
CA GLU A 544 20.22 -26.17 -0.07
C GLU A 544 20.29 -26.38 -1.59
N ALA A 545 19.17 -26.74 -2.22
CA ALA A 545 19.07 -26.91 -3.67
C ALA A 545 19.41 -25.61 -4.44
N ASN A 546 19.18 -24.44 -3.83
CA ASN A 546 19.56 -23.13 -4.36
C ASN A 546 20.95 -22.66 -3.89
N ARG A 547 21.73 -23.53 -3.25
CA ARG A 547 23.08 -23.24 -2.72
C ARG A 547 23.07 -22.06 -1.74
N GLU A 548 21.99 -21.94 -0.96
CA GLU A 548 21.92 -20.96 0.11
C GLU A 548 22.91 -21.31 1.21
N LYS A 549 23.60 -20.29 1.73
CA LYS A 549 24.63 -20.47 2.77
C LYS A 549 24.03 -21.00 4.08
N ASP A 550 22.86 -20.47 4.44
CA ASP A 550 22.12 -20.81 5.64
C ASP A 550 20.83 -21.56 5.23
N ALA A 551 21.02 -22.76 4.67
CA ALA A 551 19.94 -23.55 4.08
C ALA A 551 18.83 -23.84 5.09
N GLN A 552 17.58 -23.78 4.63
CA GLN A 552 16.38 -24.01 5.43
C GLN A 552 15.53 -25.11 4.82
N ILE A 553 14.71 -25.75 5.66
CA ILE A 553 13.66 -26.66 5.19
C ILE A 553 12.33 -26.00 5.53
N LEU A 554 11.65 -25.48 4.52
CA LEU A 554 10.32 -24.88 4.66
C LEU A 554 9.24 -25.93 4.44
N SER A 555 8.18 -25.90 5.26
CA SER A 555 6.99 -26.72 5.02
C SER A 555 6.18 -26.13 3.88
N VAL A 556 5.67 -26.99 3.00
CA VAL A 556 4.85 -26.57 1.85
C VAL A 556 3.40 -27.02 2.05
N GLY A 557 2.45 -26.17 1.66
CA GLY A 557 1.03 -26.52 1.58
C GLY A 557 0.13 -25.33 1.24
N PRO A 558 -1.16 -25.55 0.95
CA PRO A 558 -1.86 -26.83 0.92
C PRO A 558 -1.51 -27.69 -0.32
N HIS A 559 -1.88 -28.97 -0.29
CA HIS A 559 -1.78 -29.90 -1.42
C HIS A 559 -3.17 -30.38 -1.88
N PRO A 560 -3.33 -30.90 -3.12
CA PRO A 560 -4.65 -31.15 -3.70
C PRO A 560 -5.48 -32.28 -3.08
N TRP A 561 -4.88 -33.13 -2.24
CA TRP A 561 -5.53 -34.34 -1.73
C TRP A 561 -5.69 -34.32 -0.20
N VAL A 562 -6.78 -34.90 0.28
CA VAL A 562 -7.01 -35.02 1.73
C VAL A 562 -6.02 -35.98 2.37
N ARG A 563 -5.71 -35.72 3.64
CA ARG A 563 -4.88 -36.60 4.47
C ARG A 563 -5.76 -37.40 5.40
N THR A 564 -5.91 -38.70 5.16
CA THR A 564 -6.81 -39.57 5.92
C THR A 564 -6.08 -40.52 6.88
N GLY A 565 -4.80 -40.81 6.63
CA GLY A 565 -4.14 -41.97 7.24
C GLY A 565 -4.80 -43.30 6.81
N PRO A 566 -4.48 -44.44 7.46
CA PRO A 566 -3.66 -44.56 8.67
C PRO A 566 -2.17 -44.30 8.43
N GLY A 567 -1.45 -44.03 9.53
CA GLY A 567 0.00 -43.80 9.53
C GLY A 567 0.42 -42.37 9.14
N ALA A 568 1.70 -42.07 9.35
CA ALA A 568 2.30 -40.80 9.00
C ALA A 568 2.98 -40.87 7.62
N ALA A 569 2.89 -39.77 6.88
CA ALA A 569 3.76 -39.44 5.76
C ALA A 569 5.12 -38.93 6.29
N ILE A 570 6.07 -38.68 5.39
CA ILE A 570 7.43 -38.28 5.77
C ILE A 570 7.51 -36.95 6.52
N ASP A 571 6.51 -36.08 6.38
CA ASP A 571 6.39 -34.80 7.08
C ASP A 571 5.74 -34.93 8.47
N GLY A 572 5.49 -36.16 8.94
CA GLY A 572 4.86 -36.45 10.23
C GLY A 572 3.35 -36.27 10.26
N LYS A 573 2.73 -35.75 9.19
CA LYS A 573 1.27 -35.59 9.07
C LYS A 573 0.63 -36.88 8.54
N PRO A 574 -0.70 -37.06 8.62
CA PRO A 574 -1.34 -38.25 8.07
C PRO A 574 -1.07 -38.41 6.57
N ARG A 575 -0.99 -39.67 6.12
CA ARG A 575 -0.83 -40.01 4.70
C ARG A 575 -2.00 -39.52 3.86
N PHE A 576 -1.71 -39.17 2.61
CA PHE A 576 -2.69 -38.74 1.62
C PHE A 576 -3.57 -39.89 1.14
N ASP A 577 -4.84 -39.58 0.86
CA ASP A 577 -5.70 -40.37 -0.03
C ASP A 577 -5.82 -39.66 -1.39
N LEU A 578 -5.02 -40.12 -2.35
CA LEU A 578 -4.92 -39.56 -3.69
C LEU A 578 -6.17 -39.78 -4.54
N ALA A 579 -7.14 -40.59 -4.07
CA ALA A 579 -8.44 -40.74 -4.71
C ALA A 579 -9.44 -39.65 -4.28
N ARG A 580 -9.08 -38.79 -3.32
CA ARG A 580 -9.98 -37.79 -2.73
C ARG A 580 -9.34 -36.41 -2.69
N PHE A 581 -10.02 -35.44 -3.29
CA PHE A 581 -9.56 -34.05 -3.30
C PHE A 581 -9.81 -33.33 -1.98
N ASP A 582 -8.88 -32.46 -1.61
CA ASP A 582 -9.06 -31.47 -0.54
C ASP A 582 -9.72 -30.21 -1.11
N GLU A 583 -11.00 -30.02 -0.82
CA GLU A 583 -11.77 -28.87 -1.32
C GLU A 583 -11.20 -27.52 -0.83
N ALA A 584 -10.44 -27.48 0.28
CA ALA A 584 -9.79 -26.25 0.73
C ALA A 584 -8.69 -25.77 -0.24
N TYR A 585 -7.97 -26.71 -0.87
CA TYR A 585 -7.00 -26.39 -1.91
C TYR A 585 -7.66 -25.73 -3.12
N PHE A 586 -8.77 -26.30 -3.60
CA PHE A 586 -9.48 -25.80 -4.78
C PHE A 586 -10.24 -24.50 -4.49
N ALA A 587 -10.81 -24.34 -3.29
CA ALA A 587 -11.39 -23.07 -2.86
C ALA A 587 -10.34 -21.95 -2.85
N ARG A 588 -9.13 -22.25 -2.35
CA ARG A 588 -8.00 -21.30 -2.38
C ARG A 588 -7.57 -20.97 -3.81
N LEU A 589 -7.46 -21.97 -4.69
CA LEU A 589 -7.15 -21.75 -6.11
C LEU A 589 -8.17 -20.79 -6.75
N GLY A 590 -9.47 -21.08 -6.60
CA GLY A 590 -10.54 -20.22 -7.13
C GLY A 590 -10.48 -18.81 -6.58
N ALA A 591 -10.30 -18.65 -5.26
CA ALA A 591 -10.20 -17.35 -4.60
C ALA A 591 -8.99 -16.53 -5.08
N ARG A 592 -7.82 -17.16 -5.29
CA ARG A 592 -6.63 -16.47 -5.81
C ARG A 592 -6.83 -16.03 -7.27
N VAL A 593 -7.44 -16.89 -8.10
CA VAL A 593 -7.75 -16.53 -9.49
C VAL A 593 -8.75 -15.37 -9.56
N GLU A 594 -9.78 -15.41 -8.72
CA GLU A 594 -10.75 -14.33 -8.60
C GLU A 594 -10.11 -13.01 -8.16
N ALA A 595 -9.32 -13.03 -7.09
CA ALA A 595 -8.66 -11.84 -6.59
C ALA A 595 -7.72 -11.21 -7.63
N ALA A 596 -6.97 -12.03 -8.38
CA ALA A 596 -6.15 -11.56 -9.48
C ALA A 596 -6.99 -10.91 -10.60
N ARG A 597 -8.15 -11.49 -10.94
CA ARG A 597 -9.09 -10.91 -11.92
C ARG A 597 -9.55 -9.52 -11.49
N GLU A 598 -9.93 -9.36 -10.22
CA GLU A 598 -10.35 -8.08 -9.64
C GLU A 598 -9.22 -7.02 -9.71
N HIS A 599 -7.96 -7.45 -9.76
CA HIS A 599 -6.78 -6.59 -9.90
C HIS A 599 -6.30 -6.43 -11.34
N GLY A 600 -6.98 -7.02 -12.32
CA GLY A 600 -6.58 -6.95 -13.73
C GLY A 600 -5.36 -7.80 -14.08
N VAL A 601 -5.13 -8.90 -13.35
CA VAL A 601 -3.96 -9.78 -13.51
C VAL A 601 -4.37 -11.13 -14.10
N TYR A 602 -3.78 -11.50 -15.23
CA TYR A 602 -3.82 -12.83 -15.81
C TYR A 602 -2.91 -13.79 -15.03
N LEU A 603 -3.30 -15.05 -14.94
CA LEU A 603 -2.54 -16.07 -14.22
C LEU A 603 -2.26 -17.27 -15.09
N ALA A 604 -0.98 -17.65 -15.19
CA ALA A 604 -0.58 -18.98 -15.61
C ALA A 604 -0.70 -19.93 -14.42
N VAL A 605 -1.73 -20.77 -14.39
CA VAL A 605 -1.93 -21.82 -13.39
C VAL A 605 -0.97 -22.96 -13.71
N MET A 606 0.12 -23.05 -12.94
CA MET A 606 1.14 -24.08 -13.10
C MET A 606 0.66 -25.40 -12.48
N LEU A 607 0.62 -26.45 -13.30
CA LEU A 607 0.02 -27.73 -12.89
C LEU A 607 1.01 -28.68 -12.25
N PHE A 608 2.28 -28.67 -12.65
CA PHE A 608 3.31 -29.59 -12.17
C PHE A 608 4.67 -28.90 -12.04
N GLU A 609 5.58 -29.48 -11.26
CA GLU A 609 6.87 -28.92 -10.90
C GLU A 609 7.96 -30.00 -11.04
N GLY A 610 8.84 -29.83 -12.02
CA GLY A 610 9.85 -30.81 -12.40
C GLY A 610 11.27 -30.48 -11.98
N TRP A 611 11.58 -29.22 -11.62
CA TRP A 611 12.92 -28.83 -11.18
C TRP A 611 13.19 -29.38 -9.77
N GLY A 612 12.26 -29.20 -8.84
CA GLY A 612 12.38 -29.71 -7.47
C GLY A 612 12.57 -31.22 -7.44
N MET A 613 11.83 -31.96 -8.27
CA MET A 613 11.99 -33.40 -8.43
C MET A 613 13.37 -33.84 -8.95
N GLN A 614 14.04 -33.01 -9.76
CA GLN A 614 15.36 -33.33 -10.30
C GLN A 614 16.52 -32.90 -9.39
N PHE A 615 16.36 -31.82 -8.61
CA PHE A 615 17.47 -31.16 -7.94
C PHE A 615 17.31 -30.94 -6.45
N SER A 616 16.09 -31.01 -5.90
CA SER A 616 15.91 -30.85 -4.45
C SER A 616 16.37 -32.12 -3.72
N PRO A 617 17.14 -31.98 -2.62
CA PRO A 617 17.57 -33.13 -1.82
C PRO A 617 16.37 -33.98 -1.39
N GLU A 618 16.46 -35.30 -1.61
CA GLU A 618 15.45 -36.28 -1.21
C GLU A 618 14.05 -36.04 -1.80
N ALA A 619 13.94 -35.31 -2.93
CA ALA A 619 12.68 -34.87 -3.51
C ALA A 619 11.63 -35.99 -3.64
N TRP A 620 12.00 -37.14 -4.20
CA TRP A 620 11.07 -38.26 -4.37
C TRP A 620 10.47 -38.72 -3.04
N LYS A 621 11.25 -38.77 -1.96
CA LYS A 621 10.74 -39.14 -0.63
C LYS A 621 9.73 -38.13 -0.10
N HIS A 622 9.87 -36.87 -0.49
CA HIS A 622 8.96 -35.78 -0.15
C HIS A 622 7.86 -35.55 -1.18
N HIS A 623 7.65 -36.44 -2.15
CA HIS A 623 6.56 -36.31 -3.11
C HIS A 623 5.28 -37.03 -2.60
N PRO A 624 4.06 -36.46 -2.76
CA PRO A 624 2.81 -37.12 -2.35
C PRO A 624 2.61 -38.53 -2.94
N PHE A 625 3.14 -38.78 -4.15
CA PHE A 625 3.01 -40.07 -4.83
C PHE A 625 4.00 -41.14 -4.34
N HIS A 626 4.93 -40.78 -3.47
CA HIS A 626 5.81 -41.76 -2.84
C HIS A 626 4.98 -42.76 -2.01
N PRO A 627 5.23 -44.09 -2.07
CA PRO A 627 4.45 -45.10 -1.36
C PRO A 627 4.32 -44.88 0.16
N ALA A 628 5.30 -44.20 0.77
CA ALA A 628 5.27 -43.87 2.19
C ALA A 628 4.36 -42.68 2.55
N ASN A 629 3.95 -41.88 1.56
CA ASN A 629 3.20 -40.64 1.78
C ASN A 629 1.71 -40.77 1.47
N ASN A 630 1.27 -41.83 0.77
CA ASN A 630 -0.13 -42.09 0.45
C ASN A 630 -0.59 -43.49 0.86
N VAL A 631 -1.91 -43.70 0.87
CA VAL A 631 -2.53 -44.99 1.19
C VAL A 631 -2.96 -45.78 -0.05
N ASN A 632 -2.77 -45.23 -1.24
CA ASN A 632 -3.34 -45.73 -2.49
C ASN A 632 -2.50 -46.85 -3.15
N GLY A 633 -1.37 -47.24 -2.53
CA GLY A 633 -0.50 -48.30 -3.04
C GLY A 633 0.17 -47.98 -4.37
N LEU A 634 0.30 -46.69 -4.72
CA LEU A 634 0.94 -46.27 -5.97
C LEU A 634 2.43 -46.60 -5.97
N GLN A 635 2.90 -47.27 -7.02
CA GLN A 635 4.32 -47.46 -7.29
C GLN A 635 4.80 -46.39 -8.27
N GLY A 636 5.00 -45.16 -7.79
CA GLY A 636 5.30 -44.03 -8.67
C GLY A 636 6.67 -44.05 -9.36
N ALA A 637 7.60 -44.91 -8.94
CA ALA A 637 8.96 -45.03 -9.50
C ALA A 637 9.28 -46.50 -9.86
N PRO A 638 8.95 -46.98 -11.07
CA PRO A 638 9.09 -48.38 -11.46
C PRO A 638 10.54 -48.85 -11.69
N ASP A 639 11.52 -47.96 -11.88
CA ASP A 639 12.87 -48.31 -12.34
C ASP A 639 13.96 -48.38 -11.24
N LYS A 640 13.58 -48.28 -9.95
CA LYS A 640 14.45 -48.43 -8.77
C LYS A 640 15.62 -47.43 -8.66
N ASP A 641 15.69 -46.39 -9.50
CA ASP A 641 16.76 -45.37 -9.43
C ASP A 641 16.57 -44.37 -8.26
N ALA A 642 15.40 -44.46 -7.60
CA ALA A 642 14.95 -43.67 -6.46
C ALA A 642 14.73 -42.16 -6.73
N LYS A 643 14.69 -41.74 -7.99
CA LYS A 643 14.39 -40.34 -8.38
C LYS A 643 12.91 -40.10 -8.67
N GLY A 644 12.18 -41.12 -9.10
CA GLY A 644 10.73 -41.04 -9.31
C GLY A 644 10.32 -40.06 -10.40
N LEU A 645 11.17 -39.86 -11.42
CA LEU A 645 10.86 -38.97 -12.55
C LEU A 645 9.79 -39.57 -13.48
N GLU A 646 9.59 -40.89 -13.40
CA GLU A 646 8.62 -41.65 -14.20
C GLU A 646 7.18 -41.21 -13.93
N VAL A 647 6.92 -40.53 -12.81
CA VAL A 647 5.63 -39.89 -12.54
C VAL A 647 5.27 -38.83 -13.58
N PHE A 648 6.24 -38.28 -14.30
CA PHE A 648 6.01 -37.35 -15.42
C PHE A 648 6.16 -38.04 -16.78
N THR A 649 5.90 -39.34 -16.86
CA THR A 649 5.90 -40.12 -18.11
C THR A 649 4.57 -40.85 -18.30
N LEU A 650 4.37 -41.45 -19.46
CA LEU A 650 3.20 -42.30 -19.73
C LEU A 650 3.38 -43.75 -19.23
N ALA A 651 4.50 -44.07 -18.56
CA ALA A 651 4.87 -45.44 -18.20
C ALA A 651 3.98 -46.07 -17.13
N ASN A 652 3.38 -45.26 -16.24
CA ASN A 652 2.53 -45.74 -15.15
C ASN A 652 1.08 -45.24 -15.30
N PRO A 653 0.16 -46.09 -15.82
CA PRO A 653 -1.25 -45.72 -16.00
C PRO A 653 -1.98 -45.34 -14.71
N ALA A 654 -1.60 -45.92 -13.56
CA ALA A 654 -2.25 -45.62 -12.28
C ALA A 654 -1.88 -44.22 -11.77
N VAL A 655 -0.61 -43.83 -11.90
CA VAL A 655 -0.15 -42.45 -11.61
C VAL A 655 -0.81 -41.47 -12.57
N LEU A 656 -0.81 -41.79 -13.87
CA LEU A 656 -1.42 -40.97 -14.89
C LEU A 656 -2.91 -40.70 -14.58
N ALA A 657 -3.67 -41.72 -14.16
CA ALA A 657 -5.09 -41.56 -13.82
C ALA A 657 -5.32 -40.55 -12.67
N VAL A 658 -4.47 -40.54 -11.64
CA VAL A 658 -4.55 -39.56 -10.54
C VAL A 658 -4.24 -38.15 -11.02
N GLN A 659 -3.21 -38.00 -11.87
CA GLN A 659 -2.84 -36.71 -12.45
C GLN A 659 -3.93 -36.17 -13.38
N GLU A 660 -4.50 -37.01 -14.25
CA GLU A 660 -5.58 -36.60 -15.15
C GLU A 660 -6.82 -36.16 -14.34
N ALA A 661 -7.18 -36.88 -13.27
CA ALA A 661 -8.25 -36.47 -12.38
C ALA A 661 -7.98 -35.10 -11.73
N TYR A 662 -6.74 -34.88 -11.25
CA TYR A 662 -6.33 -33.60 -10.69
C TYR A 662 -6.44 -32.46 -11.70
N VAL A 663 -5.91 -32.64 -12.91
CA VAL A 663 -5.96 -31.63 -13.98
C VAL A 663 -7.41 -31.29 -14.35
N ARG A 664 -8.30 -32.29 -14.42
CA ARG A 664 -9.74 -32.05 -14.66
C ARG A 664 -10.39 -31.24 -13.55
N LYS A 665 -10.09 -31.54 -12.28
CA LYS A 665 -10.62 -30.79 -11.13
C LYS A 665 -10.08 -29.35 -11.09
N VAL A 666 -8.81 -29.13 -11.41
CA VAL A 666 -8.26 -27.78 -11.58
C VAL A 666 -9.01 -27.03 -12.67
N ALA A 667 -9.16 -27.65 -13.85
CA ALA A 667 -9.86 -27.03 -14.96
C ALA A 667 -11.31 -26.68 -14.62
N ASP A 668 -12.03 -27.57 -13.92
CA ASP A 668 -13.39 -27.30 -13.42
C ASP A 668 -13.44 -26.12 -12.46
N THR A 669 -12.46 -26.03 -11.56
CA THR A 669 -12.38 -24.99 -10.54
C THR A 669 -12.19 -23.61 -11.15
N VAL A 670 -11.39 -23.51 -12.22
CA VAL A 670 -11.02 -22.22 -12.81
C VAL A 670 -11.81 -21.86 -14.08
N ASN A 671 -12.67 -22.75 -14.59
CA ASN A 671 -13.36 -22.53 -15.87
C ASN A 671 -14.27 -21.30 -15.89
N ALA A 672 -14.71 -20.82 -14.72
CA ALA A 672 -15.56 -19.65 -14.61
C ALA A 672 -14.82 -18.32 -14.84
N PHE A 673 -13.49 -18.30 -14.87
CA PHE A 673 -12.67 -17.08 -14.90
C PHE A 673 -12.12 -16.80 -16.29
N ASP A 674 -11.97 -15.52 -16.68
CA ASP A 674 -11.40 -15.14 -17.99
C ASP A 674 -9.88 -15.02 -17.97
N ASN A 675 -9.32 -14.79 -16.77
CA ASN A 675 -7.94 -14.38 -16.55
C ASN A 675 -6.98 -15.56 -16.40
N VAL A 676 -7.28 -16.71 -17.01
CA VAL A 676 -6.55 -17.96 -16.79
C VAL A 676 -5.83 -18.42 -18.07
N LEU A 677 -4.59 -18.86 -17.88
CA LEU A 677 -3.84 -19.72 -18.80
C LEU A 677 -3.34 -20.92 -17.99
N TYR A 678 -3.11 -22.05 -18.64
CA TYR A 678 -2.46 -23.19 -18.01
C TYR A 678 -0.97 -23.23 -18.35
N GLU A 679 -0.15 -23.65 -17.41
CA GLU A 679 1.22 -24.11 -17.65
C GLU A 679 1.31 -25.56 -17.22
N ILE A 680 1.77 -26.45 -18.11
CA ILE A 680 1.84 -27.88 -17.78
C ILE A 680 2.84 -28.15 -16.67
N SER A 681 4.11 -27.85 -16.86
CA SER A 681 5.13 -28.20 -15.86
C SER A 681 6.31 -27.27 -15.95
N ASN A 682 6.70 -26.71 -14.81
CA ASN A 682 7.98 -26.03 -14.69
C ASN A 682 9.12 -27.03 -14.87
N GLU A 683 10.06 -26.76 -15.79
CA GLU A 683 11.41 -27.32 -15.75
C GLU A 683 11.52 -28.84 -15.60
N ASN A 684 10.66 -29.59 -16.30
CA ASN A 684 10.66 -31.05 -16.25
C ASN A 684 11.80 -31.68 -17.06
N HIS A 685 12.04 -32.98 -16.93
CA HIS A 685 13.09 -33.70 -17.66
C HIS A 685 12.68 -34.06 -19.11
N PRO A 686 13.60 -34.32 -20.06
CA PRO A 686 13.29 -34.55 -21.47
C PRO A 686 12.28 -35.67 -21.78
N ASP A 687 12.32 -36.78 -21.04
CA ASP A 687 11.42 -37.92 -21.27
C ASP A 687 9.95 -37.62 -20.92
N SER A 688 9.69 -36.50 -20.25
CA SER A 688 8.33 -36.03 -19.97
C SER A 688 7.56 -35.54 -21.21
N THR A 689 8.19 -35.43 -22.38
CA THR A 689 7.59 -34.80 -23.58
C THR A 689 6.22 -35.39 -23.94
N ALA A 690 6.12 -36.72 -24.06
CA ALA A 690 4.88 -37.38 -24.45
C ALA A 690 3.77 -37.20 -23.39
N TRP A 691 4.16 -37.17 -22.11
CA TRP A 691 3.27 -36.93 -20.99
C TRP A 691 2.77 -35.49 -20.95
N GLN A 692 3.64 -34.50 -21.14
CA GLN A 692 3.23 -33.10 -21.24
C GLN A 692 2.26 -32.88 -22.40
N TYR A 693 2.52 -33.50 -23.56
CA TYR A 693 1.61 -33.43 -24.71
C TYR A 693 0.25 -34.08 -24.42
N ARG A 694 0.23 -35.16 -23.62
CA ARG A 694 -1.01 -35.76 -23.13
C ARG A 694 -1.78 -34.79 -22.24
N MET A 695 -1.12 -34.12 -21.29
CA MET A 695 -1.77 -33.14 -20.40
C MET A 695 -2.34 -31.94 -21.17
N ILE A 696 -1.63 -31.45 -22.19
CA ILE A 696 -2.14 -30.38 -23.05
C ILE A 696 -3.45 -30.79 -23.74
N ARG A 697 -3.45 -31.98 -24.36
CA ARG A 697 -4.63 -32.51 -25.05
C ARG A 697 -5.77 -32.78 -24.08
N LEU A 698 -5.47 -33.28 -22.88
CA LEU A 698 -6.45 -33.55 -21.83
C LEU A 698 -7.24 -32.29 -21.46
N ILE A 699 -6.56 -31.16 -21.23
CA ILE A 699 -7.19 -29.89 -20.89
C ILE A 699 -8.07 -29.42 -22.03
N LYS A 700 -7.53 -29.42 -23.27
CA LYS A 700 -8.29 -29.02 -24.47
C LYS A 700 -9.53 -29.89 -24.69
N GLU A 701 -9.40 -31.21 -24.52
CA GLU A 701 -10.52 -32.16 -24.60
C GLU A 701 -11.58 -31.89 -23.52
N HIS A 702 -11.14 -31.60 -22.29
CA HIS A 702 -12.01 -31.32 -21.15
C HIS A 702 -12.76 -29.99 -21.30
N GLU A 703 -12.07 -28.92 -21.65
CA GLU A 703 -12.68 -27.59 -21.77
C GLU A 703 -13.54 -27.42 -23.03
N ARG A 704 -13.40 -28.30 -24.04
CA ARG A 704 -14.25 -28.28 -25.24
C ARG A 704 -15.75 -28.37 -24.95
N THR A 705 -16.14 -29.02 -23.84
CA THR A 705 -17.54 -29.15 -23.42
C THR A 705 -17.92 -28.17 -22.30
N ARG A 706 -17.11 -27.15 -22.05
CA ARG A 706 -17.29 -26.17 -20.97
C ARG A 706 -17.47 -24.76 -21.55
N PRO A 707 -17.97 -23.79 -20.77
CA PRO A 707 -18.19 -22.44 -21.27
C PRO A 707 -16.92 -21.72 -21.75
N LYS A 708 -15.77 -21.96 -21.12
CA LYS A 708 -14.50 -21.29 -21.46
C LYS A 708 -13.44 -22.30 -21.88
N GLN A 709 -12.64 -21.91 -22.87
CA GLN A 709 -11.45 -22.64 -23.33
C GLN A 709 -10.24 -21.73 -23.16
N HIS A 710 -9.35 -22.08 -22.25
CA HIS A 710 -8.17 -21.29 -21.91
C HIS A 710 -6.94 -21.75 -22.70
N PRO A 711 -5.96 -20.86 -22.94
CA PRO A 711 -4.70 -21.23 -23.55
C PRO A 711 -3.91 -22.20 -22.67
N VAL A 712 -3.27 -23.19 -23.30
CA VAL A 712 -2.41 -24.15 -22.60
C VAL A 712 -0.96 -23.97 -23.02
N GLY A 713 -0.08 -23.79 -22.05
CA GLY A 713 1.34 -23.52 -22.26
C GLY A 713 2.25 -24.65 -21.86
N MET A 714 3.41 -24.70 -22.51
CA MET A 714 4.51 -25.61 -22.17
C MET A 714 5.79 -24.80 -21.96
N THR A 715 6.45 -24.99 -20.83
CA THR A 715 7.69 -24.30 -20.48
C THR A 715 8.89 -25.26 -20.59
N PHE A 716 10.10 -24.69 -20.58
CA PHE A 716 11.33 -25.41 -20.87
C PHE A 716 11.52 -26.67 -20.02
N GLN A 717 12.04 -27.75 -20.62
CA GLN A 717 12.44 -28.97 -19.92
C GLN A 717 13.88 -28.85 -19.41
N TYR A 718 14.08 -28.63 -18.11
CA TYR A 718 15.39 -28.34 -17.56
C TYR A 718 16.31 -29.55 -17.47
N LYS A 719 17.59 -29.24 -17.73
CA LYS A 719 18.78 -30.07 -18.03
C LYS A 719 18.56 -31.15 -19.10
N GLY A 720 18.72 -30.72 -20.35
CA GLY A 720 18.78 -31.59 -21.52
C GLY A 720 17.59 -31.42 -22.48
N GLY A 721 16.60 -30.59 -22.13
CA GLY A 721 15.55 -30.19 -23.06
C GLY A 721 16.07 -29.26 -24.15
N ALA A 722 15.25 -29.06 -25.18
CA ALA A 722 15.55 -28.17 -26.30
C ALA A 722 14.33 -27.32 -26.66
N ASN A 723 14.55 -26.07 -27.07
CA ASN A 723 13.48 -25.20 -27.54
C ASN A 723 12.67 -25.82 -28.70
N LYS A 724 13.30 -26.66 -29.53
CA LYS A 724 12.62 -27.42 -30.59
C LYS A 724 11.38 -28.18 -30.09
N THR A 725 11.46 -28.84 -28.94
CA THR A 725 10.35 -29.58 -28.34
C THR A 725 9.16 -28.67 -27.99
N LEU A 726 9.44 -27.43 -27.58
CA LEU A 726 8.41 -26.43 -27.27
C LEU A 726 7.70 -25.98 -28.55
N PHE A 727 8.46 -25.63 -29.60
CA PHE A 727 7.90 -25.19 -30.88
C PHE A 727 7.07 -26.29 -31.57
N GLU A 728 7.49 -27.55 -31.47
CA GLU A 728 6.77 -28.72 -32.01
C GLU A 728 5.55 -29.15 -31.15
N SER A 729 5.39 -28.57 -29.96
CA SER A 729 4.34 -28.97 -29.02
C SER A 729 2.93 -28.56 -29.46
N PRO A 730 1.87 -29.23 -28.96
CA PRO A 730 0.49 -28.81 -29.16
C PRO A 730 0.08 -27.60 -28.28
N ALA A 731 1.01 -26.97 -27.56
CA ALA A 731 0.74 -25.81 -26.70
C ALA A 731 0.40 -24.55 -27.53
N ASP A 732 -0.41 -23.68 -26.95
CA ASP A 732 -0.80 -22.39 -27.53
C ASP A 732 0.27 -21.31 -27.28
N TRP A 733 1.02 -21.44 -26.18
CA TRP A 733 2.15 -20.58 -25.83
C TRP A 733 3.31 -21.37 -25.22
N ILE A 734 4.52 -20.81 -25.26
CA ILE A 734 5.73 -21.46 -24.75
C ILE A 734 6.66 -20.50 -23.98
N SER A 735 7.48 -21.04 -23.08
CA SER A 735 8.62 -20.31 -22.46
C SER A 735 9.95 -21.01 -22.75
N PRO A 736 10.83 -20.43 -23.57
CA PRO A 736 12.09 -21.04 -24.01
C PRO A 736 13.23 -20.90 -23.00
N ASN A 737 14.29 -21.68 -23.21
CA ASN A 737 15.59 -21.53 -22.55
C ASN A 737 16.48 -20.50 -23.29
N PRO A 738 17.75 -20.27 -22.85
CA PRO A 738 18.65 -19.31 -23.49
C PRO A 738 19.04 -19.60 -24.95
N ASP A 739 18.83 -20.82 -25.46
CA ASP A 739 19.26 -21.22 -26.80
C ASP A 739 18.61 -20.37 -27.88
N GLY A 740 19.42 -19.88 -28.82
CA GLY A 740 18.95 -18.93 -29.84
C GLY A 740 18.94 -17.47 -29.39
N GLY A 741 19.37 -17.17 -28.16
CA GLY A 741 19.64 -15.81 -27.69
C GLY A 741 18.59 -15.23 -26.76
N TYR A 742 17.55 -15.97 -26.35
CA TYR A 742 16.43 -15.47 -25.53
C TYR A 742 16.82 -14.75 -24.24
N ARG A 743 18.00 -15.06 -23.70
CA ARG A 743 18.58 -14.39 -22.52
C ARG A 743 19.14 -13.00 -22.82
N ASP A 744 19.91 -12.82 -23.89
CA ASP A 744 20.76 -11.64 -24.08
C ASP A 744 20.41 -10.81 -25.35
N ASP A 745 20.02 -11.48 -26.44
CA ASP A 745 19.55 -10.90 -27.70
C ASP A 745 18.43 -11.79 -28.28
N PRO A 746 17.20 -11.72 -27.72
CA PRO A 746 16.12 -12.60 -28.12
C PRO A 746 15.85 -12.50 -29.64
N PRO A 747 15.61 -13.62 -30.34
CA PRO A 747 15.27 -13.61 -31.75
C PRO A 747 13.91 -12.94 -31.96
N ALA A 748 13.66 -12.38 -33.15
CA ALA A 748 12.32 -11.86 -33.46
C ALA A 748 11.32 -13.02 -33.52
N ALA A 749 10.21 -12.91 -32.80
CA ALA A 749 9.10 -13.85 -32.92
C ALA A 749 8.58 -13.83 -34.37
N ASP A 750 8.42 -15.00 -34.97
CA ASP A 750 7.87 -15.15 -36.32
C ASP A 750 6.34 -15.31 -36.32
N GLY A 751 5.74 -15.51 -35.14
CA GLY A 751 4.30 -15.73 -34.95
C GLY A 751 3.88 -17.20 -35.06
N SER A 752 4.82 -18.14 -35.15
CA SER A 752 4.53 -19.58 -35.13
C SER A 752 4.00 -20.07 -33.78
N LYS A 753 4.39 -19.40 -32.69
CA LYS A 753 3.93 -19.58 -31.31
C LYS A 753 3.88 -18.23 -30.61
N ILE A 754 3.02 -18.12 -29.60
CA ILE A 754 3.13 -17.06 -28.59
C ILE A 754 4.27 -17.43 -27.64
N ILE A 755 5.19 -16.50 -27.42
CA ILE A 755 6.38 -16.71 -26.59
C ILE A 755 6.28 -15.83 -25.36
N VAL A 756 6.29 -16.46 -24.19
CA VAL A 756 6.47 -15.82 -22.89
C VAL A 756 7.92 -15.98 -22.49
N ASN A 757 8.71 -14.91 -22.62
CA ASN A 757 10.11 -14.93 -22.24
C ASN A 757 10.20 -14.78 -20.72
N ASP A 758 10.44 -15.90 -20.03
CA ASP A 758 10.45 -15.99 -18.56
C ASP A 758 11.89 -16.07 -18.03
N THR A 759 12.28 -15.19 -17.10
CA THR A 759 13.64 -15.20 -16.54
C THR A 759 13.95 -16.49 -15.78
N ASP A 760 12.93 -17.21 -15.29
CA ASP A 760 13.07 -18.50 -14.60
C ASP A 760 13.97 -19.47 -15.40
N HIS A 761 13.69 -19.64 -16.69
CA HIS A 761 14.45 -20.56 -17.57
C HIS A 761 15.73 -19.96 -18.13
N LEU A 762 15.98 -18.67 -17.91
CA LEU A 762 17.11 -17.94 -18.49
C LEU A 762 18.25 -17.72 -17.48
N TRP A 763 17.88 -17.38 -16.26
CA TRP A 763 18.77 -17.09 -15.13
C TRP A 763 18.36 -17.81 -13.85
N GLY A 764 17.14 -18.35 -13.77
CA GLY A 764 16.41 -18.41 -12.50
C GLY A 764 16.08 -16.99 -12.07
N ILE A 765 16.77 -16.50 -11.06
CA ILE A 765 16.60 -15.13 -10.54
C ILE A 765 17.58 -14.19 -11.24
N GLY A 766 17.07 -13.30 -12.10
CA GLY A 766 17.91 -12.34 -12.82
C GLY A 766 17.14 -11.49 -13.83
N GLY A 767 17.87 -10.84 -14.73
CA GLY A 767 17.30 -9.94 -15.74
C GLY A 767 17.74 -8.50 -15.54
N ASN A 768 17.41 -7.66 -16.52
CA ASN A 768 17.73 -6.23 -16.52
C ASN A 768 16.76 -5.46 -17.44
N THR A 769 16.78 -4.13 -17.35
CA THR A 769 15.97 -3.23 -18.19
C THR A 769 16.11 -3.52 -19.68
N ALA A 770 17.33 -3.75 -20.17
CA ALA A 770 17.55 -4.01 -21.59
C ALA A 770 16.85 -5.30 -22.06
N TRP A 771 16.90 -6.37 -21.27
CA TRP A 771 16.21 -7.63 -21.60
C TRP A 771 14.69 -7.45 -21.74
N VAL A 772 14.07 -6.64 -20.87
CA VAL A 772 12.62 -6.35 -20.92
C VAL A 772 12.26 -5.71 -22.27
N TRP A 773 12.97 -4.63 -22.65
CA TRP A 773 12.70 -3.90 -23.89
C TRP A 773 13.06 -4.69 -25.14
N LYS A 774 14.19 -5.41 -25.12
CA LYS A 774 14.57 -6.30 -26.22
C LYS A 774 13.51 -7.38 -26.45
N SER A 775 13.01 -8.01 -25.38
CA SER A 775 11.98 -9.05 -25.49
C SER A 775 10.68 -8.49 -26.08
N PHE A 776 10.20 -7.36 -25.55
CA PHE A 776 8.99 -6.70 -26.05
C PHE A 776 9.10 -6.33 -27.54
N LEU A 777 10.18 -5.66 -27.96
CA LEU A 777 10.33 -5.23 -29.36
C LEU A 777 10.60 -6.38 -30.34
N ARG A 778 10.89 -7.57 -29.82
CA ARG A 778 10.97 -8.82 -30.58
C ARG A 778 9.63 -9.55 -30.65
N GLY A 779 8.56 -8.99 -30.09
CA GLY A 779 7.22 -9.56 -30.10
C GLY A 779 6.99 -10.64 -29.06
N HIS A 780 7.77 -10.63 -27.97
CA HIS A 780 7.61 -11.56 -26.85
C HIS A 780 6.84 -10.93 -25.69
N HIS A 781 6.14 -11.76 -24.94
CA HIS A 781 5.64 -11.45 -23.61
C HIS A 781 6.80 -11.53 -22.59
N VAL A 782 6.69 -10.85 -21.44
CA VAL A 782 7.79 -10.71 -20.48
C VAL A 782 7.35 -11.18 -19.10
N LEU A 783 8.06 -12.16 -18.52
CA LEU A 783 7.74 -12.68 -17.20
C LEU A 783 9.01 -12.75 -16.34
N PHE A 784 8.95 -12.16 -15.14
CA PHE A 784 10.10 -12.05 -14.25
C PHE A 784 9.94 -12.95 -13.02
N MET A 785 10.86 -13.89 -12.84
CA MET A 785 11.02 -14.66 -11.60
C MET A 785 11.64 -13.76 -10.53
N ASP A 786 10.76 -13.23 -9.67
CA ASP A 786 11.06 -12.16 -8.73
C ASP A 786 11.19 -12.73 -7.30
N PRO A 787 12.27 -12.40 -6.56
CA PRO A 787 12.38 -12.75 -5.15
C PRO A 787 11.29 -12.14 -4.25
N TYR A 788 10.53 -11.16 -4.76
CA TYR A 788 9.45 -10.42 -4.13
C TYR A 788 9.84 -9.72 -2.82
N ASP A 789 9.69 -10.41 -1.69
CA ASP A 789 10.01 -9.93 -0.34
C ASP A 789 11.29 -10.56 0.24
N GLY A 790 11.91 -11.47 -0.51
CA GLY A 790 13.16 -12.10 -0.15
C GLY A 790 13.04 -13.18 0.92
N LYS A 791 11.85 -13.52 1.42
CA LYS A 791 11.70 -14.45 2.57
C LYS A 791 11.81 -15.91 2.18
N VAL A 792 11.28 -16.27 1.02
CA VAL A 792 11.31 -17.65 0.50
C VAL A 792 12.38 -17.82 -0.58
N LEU A 793 12.60 -16.78 -1.38
CA LEU A 793 13.59 -16.73 -2.43
C LEU A 793 14.68 -15.72 -2.07
N SER A 794 15.96 -16.11 -2.10
CA SER A 794 17.13 -15.26 -1.89
C SER A 794 17.48 -14.85 -0.45
N GLY A 795 16.75 -15.30 0.58
CA GLY A 795 17.15 -15.20 1.99
C GLY A 795 17.44 -13.78 2.51
N SER A 796 16.54 -12.82 2.24
CA SER A 796 16.59 -11.42 2.69
C SER A 796 17.77 -10.57 2.17
N ARG A 797 18.27 -10.89 0.96
CA ARG A 797 19.26 -10.05 0.26
C ARG A 797 18.69 -8.70 -0.17
N ASP A 798 19.58 -7.74 -0.43
CA ASP A 798 19.22 -6.44 -1.01
C ASP A 798 18.48 -6.62 -2.35
N LEU A 799 17.18 -6.31 -2.37
CA LEU A 799 16.30 -6.48 -3.53
C LEU A 799 16.28 -5.25 -4.46
N ARG A 800 17.06 -4.19 -4.17
CA ARG A 800 17.05 -2.96 -4.97
C ARG A 800 17.46 -3.19 -6.43
N TRP A 801 18.21 -4.24 -6.73
CA TRP A 801 18.60 -4.58 -8.10
C TRP A 801 17.42 -4.98 -8.98
N ALA A 802 16.34 -5.52 -8.39
CA ALA A 802 15.16 -5.99 -9.11
C ALA A 802 14.23 -4.83 -9.52
N GLU A 803 14.31 -3.69 -8.83
CA GLU A 803 13.40 -2.57 -9.01
C GLU A 803 13.41 -1.98 -10.44
N PRO A 804 14.57 -1.78 -11.09
CA PRO A 804 14.60 -1.37 -12.50
C PRO A 804 13.90 -2.36 -13.44
N VAL A 805 13.96 -3.67 -13.17
CA VAL A 805 13.27 -4.69 -13.98
C VAL A 805 11.76 -4.56 -13.81
N ARG A 806 11.29 -4.48 -12.55
CA ARG A 806 9.87 -4.32 -12.21
C ARG A 806 9.27 -3.08 -12.87
N ALA A 807 9.97 -1.95 -12.77
CA ALA A 807 9.55 -0.68 -13.35
C ALA A 807 9.56 -0.71 -14.89
N SER A 808 10.59 -1.30 -15.51
CA SER A 808 10.65 -1.46 -16.98
C SER A 808 9.51 -2.29 -17.55
N ILE A 809 9.06 -3.35 -16.86
CA ILE A 809 7.88 -4.13 -17.28
C ILE A 809 6.62 -3.24 -17.28
N GLY A 810 6.43 -2.45 -16.22
CA GLY A 810 5.35 -1.47 -16.14
C GLY A 810 5.38 -0.43 -17.26
N ALA A 811 6.58 0.09 -17.58
CA ALA A 811 6.77 1.05 -18.66
C ALA A 811 6.43 0.46 -20.04
N VAL A 812 6.85 -0.79 -20.30
CA VAL A 812 6.48 -1.53 -21.52
C VAL A 812 4.97 -1.71 -21.63
N LEU A 813 4.30 -2.16 -20.57
CA LEU A 813 2.84 -2.36 -20.57
C LEU A 813 2.08 -1.04 -20.78
N ALA A 814 2.54 0.04 -20.15
CA ALA A 814 1.95 1.36 -20.30
C ALA A 814 2.07 1.89 -21.74
N LEU A 815 3.21 1.66 -22.41
CA LEU A 815 3.39 2.03 -23.80
C LEU A 815 2.56 1.11 -24.71
N ALA A 816 2.68 -0.21 -24.55
CA ALA A 816 1.95 -1.22 -25.31
C ALA A 816 0.43 -0.99 -25.29
N GLY A 817 -0.13 -0.54 -24.16
CA GLY A 817 -1.55 -0.23 -24.03
C GLY A 817 -2.06 0.90 -24.95
N ARG A 818 -1.15 1.70 -25.53
CA ARG A 818 -1.43 2.81 -26.46
C ARG A 818 -1.13 2.47 -27.92
N LEU A 819 -0.41 1.38 -28.18
CA LEU A 819 -0.02 0.93 -29.52
C LEU A 819 -1.10 0.03 -30.13
N ASP A 820 -1.20 0.03 -31.45
CA ASP A 820 -1.95 -0.99 -32.18
C ASP A 820 -1.08 -2.24 -32.42
N LEU A 821 -0.85 -3.03 -31.36
CA LEU A 821 -0.02 -4.24 -31.45
C LEU A 821 -0.55 -5.27 -32.48
N ALA A 822 -1.82 -5.21 -32.86
CA ALA A 822 -2.35 -6.08 -33.91
C ALA A 822 -1.74 -5.79 -35.29
N ALA A 823 -1.34 -4.54 -35.54
CA ALA A 823 -0.72 -4.10 -36.79
C ALA A 823 0.83 -4.09 -36.74
N MET A 824 1.42 -4.26 -35.55
CA MET A 824 2.87 -4.11 -35.38
C MET A 824 3.65 -5.43 -35.46
N THR A 825 4.78 -5.40 -36.16
CA THR A 825 5.71 -6.54 -36.30
C THR A 825 7.16 -6.14 -36.05
N PRO A 826 8.00 -7.03 -35.49
CA PRO A 826 9.43 -6.78 -35.36
C PRO A 826 10.08 -6.55 -36.73
N ALA A 827 10.86 -5.47 -36.86
CA ALA A 827 11.51 -5.03 -38.10
C ALA A 827 12.97 -4.64 -37.83
N PRO A 828 13.85 -5.61 -37.49
CA PRO A 828 15.22 -5.34 -37.06
C PRO A 828 16.08 -4.60 -38.09
N GLU A 829 15.72 -4.69 -39.37
CA GLU A 829 16.41 -4.01 -40.46
C GLU A 829 16.21 -2.49 -40.46
N LEU A 830 15.17 -1.97 -39.80
CA LEU A 830 14.80 -0.55 -39.85
C LEU A 830 15.53 0.33 -38.83
N ALA A 831 16.28 -0.24 -37.89
CA ALA A 831 17.00 0.54 -36.88
C ALA A 831 18.40 -0.02 -36.66
N SER A 832 19.40 0.86 -36.49
CA SER A 832 20.80 0.43 -36.29
C SER A 832 21.03 -0.35 -34.98
N SER A 833 20.12 -0.24 -34.00
CA SER A 833 20.10 -1.09 -32.80
C SER A 833 19.51 -2.48 -33.03
N ARG A 834 18.81 -2.69 -34.16
CA ARG A 834 18.04 -3.89 -34.52
C ARG A 834 16.82 -4.20 -33.64
N TYR A 835 16.48 -3.34 -32.68
CA TYR A 835 15.30 -3.48 -31.83
C TYR A 835 14.24 -2.48 -32.26
N CYS A 836 13.44 -2.85 -33.24
CA CYS A 836 12.35 -2.03 -33.77
C CYS A 836 11.08 -2.88 -33.89
N LEU A 837 9.99 -2.39 -33.28
CA LEU A 837 8.63 -2.90 -33.46
C LEU A 837 7.84 -1.82 -34.18
N CYS A 838 7.18 -2.14 -35.29
CA CYS A 838 6.51 -1.11 -36.09
C CYS A 838 5.26 -1.59 -36.83
N GLU A 839 4.35 -0.65 -37.05
CA GLU A 839 3.42 -0.63 -38.18
C GLU A 839 4.08 0.25 -39.26
N ARG A 840 4.63 -0.37 -40.31
CA ARG A 840 5.41 0.34 -41.34
C ARG A 840 4.59 1.50 -41.93
N GLY A 841 5.22 2.67 -42.00
CA GLY A 841 4.64 3.91 -42.51
C GLY A 841 3.81 4.69 -41.49
N ARG A 842 3.55 4.15 -40.30
CA ARG A 842 2.62 4.77 -39.33
C ARG A 842 3.19 4.92 -37.93
N GLU A 843 3.78 3.88 -37.36
CA GLU A 843 4.23 3.92 -35.97
C GLU A 843 5.43 2.99 -35.72
N TYR A 844 6.43 3.46 -35.00
CA TYR A 844 7.68 2.76 -34.74
C TYR A 844 8.09 2.94 -33.28
N VAL A 845 8.50 1.84 -32.63
CA VAL A 845 9.10 1.85 -31.29
C VAL A 845 10.45 1.19 -31.37
N ILE A 846 11.50 1.92 -30.97
CA ILE A 846 12.89 1.51 -31.09
C ILE A 846 13.57 1.56 -29.72
N PHE A 847 14.25 0.48 -29.34
CA PHE A 847 15.09 0.47 -28.14
C PHE A 847 16.54 0.78 -28.51
N VAL A 848 17.16 1.70 -27.76
CA VAL A 848 18.50 2.20 -27.99
C VAL A 848 19.36 1.88 -26.77
N PRO A 849 20.11 0.77 -26.78
CA PRO A 849 20.96 0.39 -25.66
C PRO A 849 22.22 1.24 -25.59
N GLY A 850 22.64 1.62 -24.39
CA GLY A 850 24.00 2.09 -24.11
C GLY A 850 24.39 3.47 -24.64
N GLY A 851 23.44 4.39 -24.82
CA GLY A 851 23.76 5.81 -24.96
C GLY A 851 24.37 6.28 -26.30
N LYS A 852 24.19 5.54 -27.40
CA LYS A 852 24.67 5.91 -28.74
C LYS A 852 23.55 6.47 -29.64
N ASN A 853 23.90 7.39 -30.54
CA ASN A 853 22.98 7.85 -31.59
C ASN A 853 22.40 6.66 -32.37
N ILE A 854 21.14 6.79 -32.78
CA ILE A 854 20.40 5.75 -33.48
C ILE A 854 20.05 6.22 -34.89
N THR A 855 20.23 5.34 -35.87
CA THR A 855 19.78 5.57 -37.24
C THR A 855 18.53 4.74 -37.48
N VAL A 856 17.47 5.37 -37.98
CA VAL A 856 16.20 4.70 -38.33
C VAL A 856 15.94 4.89 -39.82
N ASP A 857 15.71 3.79 -40.53
CA ASP A 857 15.33 3.82 -41.94
C ASP A 857 13.83 4.12 -42.10
N LEU A 858 13.53 5.36 -42.49
CA LEU A 858 12.19 5.83 -42.82
C LEU A 858 12.01 6.04 -44.33
N ALA A 859 12.89 5.49 -45.19
CA ALA A 859 12.82 5.69 -46.64
C ALA A 859 11.49 5.21 -47.24
N GLY A 860 10.92 4.13 -46.69
CA GLY A 860 9.61 3.61 -47.10
C GLY A 860 8.40 4.28 -46.45
N ALA A 861 8.59 5.32 -45.62
CA ALA A 861 7.52 5.98 -44.88
C ALA A 861 7.33 7.42 -45.36
N ALA A 862 6.11 7.80 -45.72
CA ALA A 862 5.77 9.17 -46.12
C ALA A 862 5.13 9.96 -44.96
N GLY A 863 5.25 11.29 -44.99
CA GLY A 863 4.64 12.17 -44.00
C GLY A 863 5.59 12.62 -42.89
N GLU A 864 5.05 13.33 -41.91
CA GLU A 864 5.80 13.87 -40.77
C GLU A 864 5.51 13.01 -39.54
N PHE A 865 6.54 12.66 -38.78
CA PHE A 865 6.46 11.82 -37.60
C PHE A 865 6.73 12.65 -36.35
N ALA A 866 5.79 12.61 -35.41
CA ALA A 866 6.03 13.08 -34.05
C ALA A 866 7.07 12.18 -33.38
N VAL A 867 7.98 12.80 -32.64
CA VAL A 867 9.10 12.12 -31.99
C VAL A 867 8.98 12.22 -30.49
N VAL A 868 8.98 11.07 -29.80
CA VAL A 868 8.92 10.99 -28.35
C VAL A 868 10.03 10.07 -27.85
N TRP A 869 10.82 10.57 -26.91
CA TRP A 869 11.77 9.76 -26.15
C TRP A 869 11.12 9.29 -24.86
N VAL A 870 11.21 7.99 -24.57
CA VAL A 870 10.67 7.36 -23.36
C VAL A 870 11.83 6.81 -22.54
N ASP A 871 11.85 7.16 -21.25
CA ASP A 871 12.77 6.57 -20.29
C ASP A 871 12.37 5.11 -20.00
N PRO A 872 13.30 4.14 -20.17
CA PRO A 872 12.96 2.72 -20.16
C PRO A 872 12.64 2.15 -18.76
N VAL A 873 12.84 2.91 -17.68
CA VAL A 873 12.55 2.49 -16.30
C VAL A 873 11.31 3.21 -15.78
N THR A 874 11.28 4.54 -15.90
CA THR A 874 10.20 5.37 -15.36
C THR A 874 9.00 5.50 -16.31
N GLY A 875 9.18 5.22 -17.61
CA GLY A 875 8.17 5.45 -18.64
C GLY A 875 7.92 6.94 -18.93
N THR A 876 8.73 7.85 -18.38
CA THR A 876 8.58 9.29 -18.60
C THR A 876 8.86 9.63 -20.06
N ALA A 877 7.95 10.36 -20.70
CA ALA A 877 8.03 10.75 -22.10
C ALA A 877 8.53 12.20 -22.25
N ARG A 878 9.40 12.43 -23.24
CA ARG A 878 9.90 13.74 -23.65
C ARG A 878 9.76 13.90 -25.16
N THR A 879 8.92 14.84 -25.59
CA THR A 879 8.75 15.18 -27.00
C THR A 879 10.02 15.84 -27.57
N ALA A 880 10.33 15.52 -28.81
CA ALA A 880 11.39 16.13 -29.62
C ALA A 880 10.81 16.69 -30.94
N PRO A 881 11.55 17.53 -31.68
CA PRO A 881 11.11 18.02 -32.98
C PRO A 881 10.71 16.88 -33.91
N ALA A 882 9.64 17.09 -34.67
CA ALA A 882 9.15 16.13 -35.65
C ALA A 882 10.16 15.91 -36.78
N VAL A 883 10.08 14.75 -37.41
CA VAL A 883 10.96 14.37 -38.52
C VAL A 883 10.13 13.98 -39.75
N ARG A 884 10.60 14.34 -40.94
CA ARG A 884 9.95 13.94 -42.19
C ARG A 884 10.46 12.57 -42.62
N GLY A 885 9.54 11.67 -42.96
CA GLY A 885 9.87 10.39 -43.59
C GLY A 885 10.42 10.54 -45.02
N GLY A 886 10.79 9.44 -45.65
CA GLY A 886 11.32 9.38 -47.01
C GLY A 886 12.84 9.29 -47.11
N SER A 887 13.54 9.27 -45.96
CA SER A 887 14.97 9.01 -45.89
C SER A 887 15.37 8.34 -44.58
N SER A 888 16.56 7.75 -44.54
CA SER A 888 17.19 7.34 -43.29
C SER A 888 17.51 8.57 -42.43
N THR A 889 17.22 8.50 -41.13
CA THR A 889 17.33 9.63 -40.20
C THR A 889 18.14 9.22 -38.97
N GLU A 890 19.10 10.05 -38.57
CA GLU A 890 19.84 9.88 -37.32
C GLU A 890 19.18 10.70 -36.20
N PHE A 891 19.06 10.09 -35.01
CA PHE A 891 18.53 10.74 -33.81
C PHE A 891 19.58 10.80 -32.71
N THR A 892 19.74 11.98 -32.14
CA THR A 892 20.59 12.22 -30.97
C THR A 892 19.81 11.96 -29.69
N LEU A 893 20.42 11.22 -28.77
CA LEU A 893 19.80 10.88 -27.49
C LEU A 893 19.60 12.10 -26.58
N PRO A 894 18.56 12.11 -25.72
CA PRO A 894 18.33 13.17 -24.74
C PRO A 894 19.40 13.27 -23.64
N SER A 895 20.15 12.18 -23.42
CA SER A 895 21.22 12.05 -22.42
C SER A 895 22.33 11.17 -23.02
N ALA A 896 23.59 11.54 -22.76
CA ALA A 896 24.76 10.77 -23.18
C ALA A 896 25.00 9.50 -22.33
N LYS A 897 24.12 9.22 -21.35
CA LYS A 897 24.22 8.05 -20.46
C LYS A 897 22.88 7.35 -20.35
N GLY A 898 22.90 6.02 -20.49
CA GLY A 898 21.77 5.13 -20.25
C GLY A 898 21.10 4.60 -21.52
N ASP A 899 20.17 3.67 -21.31
CA ASP A 899 19.28 3.15 -22.34
C ASP A 899 18.14 4.13 -22.61
N ALA A 900 17.58 4.12 -23.82
CA ALA A 900 16.42 4.93 -24.18
C ALA A 900 15.47 4.21 -25.12
N VAL A 901 14.23 4.66 -25.19
CA VAL A 901 13.23 4.21 -26.15
C VAL A 901 12.80 5.38 -27.01
N LEU A 902 12.84 5.20 -28.33
CA LEU A 902 12.37 6.17 -29.31
C LEU A 902 11.00 5.69 -29.84
N HIS A 903 9.99 6.54 -29.72
CA HIS A 903 8.66 6.33 -30.27
C HIS A 903 8.40 7.37 -31.35
N LEU A 904 8.12 6.88 -32.57
CA LEU A 904 7.78 7.69 -33.73
C LEU A 904 6.35 7.36 -34.14
N SER A 905 5.51 8.38 -34.29
CA SER A 905 4.12 8.20 -34.75
C SER A 905 3.79 9.23 -35.82
N LEU A 906 3.18 8.80 -36.93
CA LEU A 906 2.75 9.69 -38.01
C LEU A 906 1.84 10.79 -37.43
N ALA A 907 2.24 12.04 -37.62
CA ALA A 907 1.50 13.21 -37.19
C ALA A 907 0.16 13.26 -37.93
N ARG A 908 -0.91 13.54 -37.19
CA ARG A 908 -2.26 13.68 -37.74
C ARG A 908 -2.48 15.03 -38.39
#